data_AF-A0A2H4S8A2-F1
#
_entry.id   AF-A0A2H4S8A2-F1
#
_cell.length_a   1.000
_cell.length_b   1.000
_cell.length_c   1.000
_cell.angle_alpha   90.00
_cell.angle_beta   90.00
_cell.angle_gamma   90.00
#
_symmetry.space_group_name_H-M   'P 1'
#
loop_
_entity.id
_entity.type
_entity.pdbx_description
1 polymer ?
#
loop_
_entity_poly.entity_id
_entity_poly.type
_entity_poly.pdbx_seq_one_letter_code
_entity_poly.pdbx_strand_id
1 'polypeptide(L)'
;MSAHESAASSGNGNLDIVRQVATQARLNPRPPRCTLDGAKLMRQEFLDENLMDYENEPECSLQALKRPRLRRCGFDTSTMVFVGPINRRPRQGEEQDGGLDGYNWKVRFGHDPRLFVLKVFWDQEPQRPPYQYALQRECYNAAVLQLMRAAMLQDDHAMGPILVHPHPWSRADAFENMLAFSNEARLEEKLEEERGVFSPLSRITWMPRTRQCYGWVKITGARIFEELPPKWWPSCRTLEKKRRQIYREMDYTALVYEYIEEGENDKEVIEKSLGFFRDAGFSHTYISLACNWKRSVLIDIWRVGAPSWAPAVGSRLMSAAALCVAELAREFQRQASPRRIVIPTGDPLGEVGGAALALLMEASPCQCVDCLGHSHPSPYSRSDGMPPIVTMDGLVFSPGLTKPDSLILRNLAADIRAASATRQGIIPRRHHVCPPATNGSAQAATEKVASQDELGDAHTLATLSAMNDPKDARFEPTVFSGTDINDIRLPAFLDSCILRPYIRMARSFARVETDVVMITHLLLYFTTSVPSAAFLYWHFTWVHGFLHFIMQVSYIGSYTLMMHQHIHMRGILCRQLWAFDMLFPYITDPLMGHSWNSYYYHHVKHHHVEGNGPNDLSSTVRYQRDSLVHFLHYFARFFFLIWLDLPLYFLRKGRTYLAAKMTFWEIGYYGVLYGMYQLNHRATLVVFILPLLLLRSGLMLGNWGQHAFVDHDEPNSDYRSSITLIDVPSNRYSFNDGYHTSHHLNPLRHWREHPVSFIKDKGLYAAQQALVFHNIDYLMMTVRLLMKDYHTLAKCMVPIGDQIQLTLDERVNLLKRHTMRFSEEEIRAKFK
;
A
#
# COMPACT_ATOMS: atom_id res chain seq x y z
N MET A 1 -12.52 -60.31 38.43
CA MET A 1 -13.36 -61.36 37.82
C MET A 1 -14.64 -60.74 37.30
N SER A 2 -14.80 -60.70 35.97
CA SER A 2 -16.02 -61.08 35.23
C SER A 2 -17.30 -60.26 35.53
N ALA A 3 -18.05 -59.68 34.58
CA ALA A 3 -18.21 -59.87 33.14
C ALA A 3 -18.95 -58.62 32.64
N HIS A 4 -18.57 -58.03 31.51
CA HIS A 4 -19.20 -58.23 30.18
C HIS A 4 -20.70 -57.95 30.14
N GLU A 5 -21.09 -56.85 29.49
CA GLU A 5 -22.07 -56.76 28.38
C GLU A 5 -22.69 -55.35 28.31
N SER A 6 -22.19 -54.52 27.41
CA SER A 6 -22.91 -53.41 26.75
C SER A 6 -21.96 -52.69 25.78
N ALA A 7 -21.35 -53.45 24.87
CA ALA A 7 -20.57 -52.91 23.75
C ALA A 7 -21.23 -53.35 22.44
N ALA A 8 -22.42 -52.82 22.18
CA ALA A 8 -23.08 -52.87 20.88
C ALA A 8 -24.11 -51.72 20.83
N SER A 9 -23.72 -50.59 20.23
CA SER A 9 -24.61 -49.72 19.42
C SER A 9 -24.10 -48.28 19.18
N SER A 10 -23.03 -47.79 19.81
CA SER A 10 -22.67 -46.36 19.68
C SER A 10 -21.92 -45.97 18.39
N GLY A 11 -21.43 -46.93 17.59
CA GLY A 11 -20.68 -46.64 16.36
C GLY A 11 -21.53 -46.23 15.15
N ASN A 12 -22.77 -46.69 15.06
CA ASN A 12 -23.67 -46.32 13.95
C ASN A 12 -24.39 -44.98 14.19
N GLY A 13 -24.54 -44.56 15.45
CA GLY A 13 -25.20 -43.29 15.78
C GLY A 13 -24.47 -42.08 15.20
N ASN A 14 -23.14 -42.07 15.25
CA ASN A 14 -22.35 -40.99 14.66
C ASN A 14 -22.41 -40.97 13.14
N LEU A 15 -22.42 -42.14 12.48
CA LEU A 15 -22.50 -42.19 11.01
C LEU A 15 -23.88 -41.75 10.50
N ASP A 16 -24.96 -42.11 11.21
CA ASP A 16 -26.32 -41.72 10.86
C ASP A 16 -26.60 -40.24 11.16
N ILE A 17 -26.01 -39.68 12.23
CA ILE A 17 -26.05 -38.24 12.52
C ILE A 17 -25.29 -37.46 11.44
N VAL A 18 -24.08 -37.88 11.07
CA VAL A 18 -23.30 -37.23 10.02
C VAL A 18 -24.01 -37.35 8.66
N ARG A 19 -24.62 -38.50 8.35
CA ARG A 19 -25.47 -38.67 7.15
C ARG A 19 -26.70 -37.77 7.17
N GLN A 20 -27.39 -37.61 8.30
CA GLN A 20 -28.54 -36.71 8.43
C GLN A 20 -28.13 -35.24 8.22
N VAL A 21 -27.00 -34.82 8.78
CA VAL A 21 -26.47 -33.45 8.64
C VAL A 21 -26.04 -33.17 7.19
N ALA A 22 -25.38 -34.11 6.53
CA ALA A 22 -25.03 -34.00 5.11
C ALA A 22 -26.28 -33.94 4.20
N THR A 23 -27.34 -34.65 4.57
CA THR A 23 -28.61 -34.64 3.81
C THR A 23 -29.41 -33.34 4.02
N GLN A 24 -29.37 -32.75 5.22
CA GLN A 24 -29.95 -31.41 5.47
C GLN A 24 -29.18 -30.28 4.75
N ALA A 25 -27.88 -30.42 4.55
CA ALA A 25 -27.08 -29.45 3.79
C ALA A 25 -27.48 -29.39 2.30
N ARG A 26 -28.07 -30.46 1.74
CA ARG A 26 -28.53 -30.52 0.33
C ARG A 26 -29.85 -29.80 0.04
N LEU A 27 -30.68 -29.51 1.06
CA LEU A 27 -32.02 -28.93 0.87
C LEU A 27 -32.06 -27.40 0.93
N ASN A 28 -30.94 -26.76 1.30
CA ASN A 28 -30.81 -25.31 1.24
C ASN A 28 -30.02 -24.93 -0.02
N PRO A 29 -30.47 -23.93 -0.82
CA PRO A 29 -29.64 -23.39 -1.88
C PRO A 29 -28.28 -22.97 -1.28
N ARG A 30 -27.19 -23.25 -2.01
CA ARG A 30 -25.83 -22.85 -1.63
C ARG A 30 -25.88 -21.43 -1.04
N PRO A 31 -25.46 -21.22 0.21
CA PRO A 31 -25.55 -19.90 0.81
C PRO A 31 -24.79 -18.91 -0.09
N PRO A 32 -25.29 -17.67 -0.25
CA PRO A 32 -24.56 -16.66 -1.00
C PRO A 32 -23.15 -16.54 -0.44
N ARG A 33 -22.19 -16.27 -1.34
CA ARG A 33 -20.75 -16.02 -1.09
C ARG A 33 -20.52 -15.60 0.35
N CYS A 34 -19.76 -16.41 1.10
CA CYS A 34 -19.44 -16.18 2.50
C CYS A 34 -18.90 -14.77 2.74
N THR A 35 -19.78 -13.82 3.07
CA THR A 35 -19.44 -12.53 3.65
C THR A 35 -19.26 -12.76 5.14
N LEU A 36 -18.18 -13.44 5.51
CA LEU A 36 -17.70 -13.40 6.88
C LEU A 36 -17.27 -11.96 7.16
N ASP A 37 -18.22 -11.20 7.71
CA ASP A 37 -18.05 -9.85 8.24
C ASP A 37 -16.84 -9.87 9.18
N GLY A 38 -15.78 -9.17 8.80
CA GLY A 38 -14.53 -9.11 9.57
C GLY A 38 -14.79 -8.68 11.01
N ALA A 39 -15.77 -7.82 11.26
CA ALA A 39 -16.13 -7.39 12.62
C ALA A 39 -16.79 -8.51 13.45
N LYS A 40 -17.57 -9.41 12.83
CA LYS A 40 -18.14 -10.59 13.52
C LYS A 40 -17.06 -11.60 13.87
N LEU A 41 -16.09 -11.76 12.99
CA LEU A 41 -15.02 -12.73 13.16
C LEU A 41 -13.99 -12.23 14.21
N MET A 42 -13.78 -10.91 14.33
CA MET A 42 -13.01 -10.27 15.41
C MET A 42 -13.62 -10.46 16.81
N ARG A 43 -14.95 -10.58 16.92
CA ARG A 43 -15.67 -10.83 18.19
C ARG A 43 -15.73 -12.32 18.58
N GLN A 44 -15.20 -13.22 17.74
CA GLN A 44 -15.22 -14.63 18.06
C GLN A 44 -14.18 -14.95 19.12
N GLU A 45 -14.62 -15.72 20.12
CA GLU A 45 -13.72 -16.40 21.03
C GLU A 45 -12.77 -17.28 20.22
N PHE A 46 -11.47 -17.08 20.41
CA PHE A 46 -10.38 -17.79 19.74
C PHE A 46 -9.51 -18.57 20.73
N LEU A 47 -9.82 -18.48 22.02
CA LEU A 47 -9.21 -19.26 23.09
C LEU A 47 -10.25 -20.29 23.59
N ASP A 48 -9.77 -21.48 23.88
CA ASP A 48 -10.51 -22.55 24.54
C ASP A 48 -9.83 -22.86 25.88
N GLU A 49 -10.62 -22.93 26.94
CA GLU A 49 -10.15 -23.22 28.31
C GLU A 49 -9.83 -24.70 28.52
N ASN A 50 -10.27 -25.59 27.62
CA ASN A 50 -9.89 -26.99 27.66
C ASN A 50 -8.37 -27.14 27.54
N LEU A 51 -7.81 -28.07 28.31
CA LEU A 51 -6.38 -28.36 28.25
C LEU A 51 -6.02 -29.00 26.91
N MET A 52 -4.88 -28.57 26.38
CA MET A 52 -4.27 -29.15 25.22
C MET A 52 -3.56 -30.44 25.64
N ASP A 53 -4.27 -31.54 25.44
CA ASP A 53 -3.76 -32.89 25.57
C ASP A 53 -3.47 -33.44 24.15
N TYR A 54 -2.28 -34.01 23.96
CA TYR A 54 -1.85 -34.63 22.71
C TYR A 54 -2.07 -36.13 22.66
N GLU A 55 -2.41 -36.75 23.80
CA GLU A 55 -2.88 -38.14 23.80
C GLU A 55 -4.30 -38.22 23.20
N ASN A 56 -5.05 -37.11 23.25
CA ASN A 56 -6.38 -36.97 22.71
C ASN A 56 -6.43 -35.83 21.67
N GLU A 57 -6.20 -36.19 20.40
CA GLU A 57 -6.34 -35.24 19.27
C GLU A 57 -7.79 -34.73 19.17
N PRO A 58 -7.98 -33.45 18.79
CA PRO A 58 -9.31 -32.85 18.72
C PRO A 58 -10.14 -33.48 17.60
N GLU A 59 -11.46 -33.53 17.80
CA GLU A 59 -12.38 -33.94 16.75
C GLU A 59 -12.37 -32.92 15.60
N CYS A 60 -12.07 -33.39 14.39
CA CYS A 60 -11.97 -32.59 13.17
C CYS A 60 -13.35 -32.28 12.58
N SER A 61 -14.27 -31.76 13.38
CA SER A 61 -15.60 -31.37 12.88
C SER A 61 -15.52 -30.13 11.98
N LEU A 62 -16.47 -30.02 11.06
CA LEU A 62 -16.64 -28.84 10.21
C LEU A 62 -16.84 -27.58 11.05
N GLN A 63 -17.51 -27.69 12.18
CA GLN A 63 -17.73 -26.59 13.11
C GLN A 63 -16.42 -26.14 13.79
N ALA A 64 -15.55 -27.07 14.17
CA ALA A 64 -14.23 -26.76 14.74
C ALA A 64 -13.35 -26.01 13.75
N LEU A 65 -13.36 -26.39 12.46
CA LEU A 65 -12.62 -25.67 11.41
C LEU A 65 -13.26 -24.32 11.03
N LYS A 66 -14.59 -24.17 11.13
CA LYS A 66 -15.27 -22.87 10.93
C LYS A 66 -14.98 -21.86 12.05
N ARG A 67 -14.79 -22.33 13.28
CA ARG A 67 -14.55 -21.50 14.48
C ARG A 67 -13.41 -22.08 15.32
N PRO A 68 -12.16 -22.07 14.81
CA PRO A 68 -11.04 -22.68 15.48
C PRO A 68 -10.68 -21.89 16.74
N ARG A 69 -10.50 -22.62 17.84
CA ARG A 69 -10.11 -22.07 19.15
C ARG A 69 -8.86 -22.79 19.62
N LEU A 70 -7.88 -22.05 20.10
CA LEU A 70 -6.66 -22.63 20.63
C LEU A 70 -6.89 -23.08 22.07
N ARG A 71 -6.67 -24.36 22.36
CA ARG A 71 -6.73 -24.94 23.72
C ARG A 71 -5.65 -24.37 24.64
N ARG A 72 -5.92 -24.38 25.94
CA ARG A 72 -5.02 -23.90 27.00
C ARG A 72 -3.83 -24.84 27.15
N CYS A 73 -2.66 -24.30 27.46
CA CYS A 73 -1.47 -25.11 27.67
C CYS A 73 -1.61 -26.04 28.88
N GLY A 74 -1.27 -27.32 28.69
CA GLY A 74 -1.29 -28.35 29.74
C GLY A 74 -0.11 -28.30 30.72
N PHE A 75 0.92 -27.49 30.44
CA PHE A 75 2.05 -27.36 31.36
C PHE A 75 1.71 -26.52 32.59
N ASP A 76 2.23 -26.93 33.74
CA ASP A 76 2.13 -26.15 34.97
C ASP A 76 3.02 -24.91 34.88
N THR A 77 2.39 -23.75 34.65
CA THR A 77 3.06 -22.46 34.50
C THR A 77 3.74 -22.00 35.79
N SER A 78 3.39 -22.52 36.97
CA SER A 78 4.08 -22.20 38.22
C SER A 78 5.51 -22.75 38.24
N THR A 79 5.75 -23.84 37.52
CA THR A 79 7.08 -24.48 37.38
C THR A 79 7.92 -23.92 36.23
N MET A 80 7.40 -22.94 35.49
CA MET A 80 8.10 -22.34 34.35
C MET A 80 9.28 -21.50 34.82
N VAL A 81 10.43 -21.70 34.20
CA VAL A 81 11.66 -20.93 34.44
C VAL A 81 12.25 -20.40 33.13
N PHE A 82 12.63 -19.13 33.13
CA PHE A 82 13.34 -18.50 32.00
C PHE A 82 14.77 -19.04 31.90
N VAL A 83 15.12 -19.56 30.73
CA VAL A 83 16.46 -20.11 30.44
C VAL A 83 17.35 -19.05 29.75
N GLY A 84 16.74 -18.13 29.01
CA GLY A 84 17.42 -16.98 28.41
C GLY A 84 16.91 -16.61 27.02
N PRO A 85 17.65 -15.74 26.30
CA PRO A 85 17.26 -15.30 24.95
C PRO A 85 17.32 -16.46 23.96
N ILE A 86 16.50 -16.40 22.91
CA ILE A 86 16.57 -17.27 21.74
C ILE A 86 17.92 -17.08 21.05
N ASN A 87 18.29 -15.84 20.75
CA ASN A 87 19.55 -15.47 20.10
C ASN A 87 20.56 -14.91 21.11
N ARG A 88 21.58 -15.72 21.44
CA ARG A 88 22.62 -15.34 22.42
C ARG A 88 23.59 -14.26 21.94
N ARG A 89 23.73 -14.07 20.63
CA ARG A 89 24.55 -13.05 19.98
C ARG A 89 23.80 -12.53 18.74
N PRO A 90 22.95 -11.51 18.87
CA PRO A 90 22.36 -10.91 17.69
C PRO A 90 23.47 -10.36 16.78
N ARG A 91 23.28 -10.41 15.46
CA ARG A 91 24.21 -9.73 14.54
C ARG A 91 24.17 -8.22 14.81
N GLN A 92 25.26 -7.51 14.53
CA GLN A 92 25.33 -6.06 14.76
C GLN A 92 24.17 -5.35 14.03
N GLY A 93 23.27 -4.71 14.80
CA GLY A 93 22.07 -4.05 14.26
C GLY A 93 20.78 -4.89 14.28
N GLU A 94 20.83 -6.17 14.67
CA GLU A 94 19.67 -6.97 15.03
C GLU A 94 19.43 -6.84 16.55
N GLU A 95 18.19 -6.61 16.98
CA GLU A 95 17.84 -6.60 18.41
C GLU A 95 17.44 -7.99 18.88
N GLN A 96 17.73 -8.29 20.16
CA GLN A 96 17.40 -9.55 20.83
C GLN A 96 15.89 -9.85 20.72
N ASP A 97 15.55 -10.92 20.00
CA ASP A 97 14.35 -11.78 20.08
C ASP A 97 12.93 -11.14 20.06
N GLY A 98 12.83 -9.82 19.86
CA GLY A 98 11.60 -9.05 19.74
C GLY A 98 11.27 -8.65 18.30
N GLY A 99 10.08 -9.04 17.85
CA GLY A 99 9.54 -8.82 16.50
C GLY A 99 8.38 -7.84 16.43
N LEU A 100 7.69 -7.82 15.28
CA LEU A 100 6.53 -6.94 15.02
C LEU A 100 5.34 -7.26 15.93
N ASP A 101 5.19 -8.52 16.31
CA ASP A 101 4.03 -9.16 16.93
C ASP A 101 4.20 -9.40 18.43
N GLY A 102 5.41 -9.70 18.87
CA GLY A 102 5.72 -9.94 20.27
C GLY A 102 7.20 -10.10 20.57
N TYR A 103 7.48 -10.59 21.77
CA TYR A 103 8.81 -10.91 22.27
C TYR A 103 8.91 -12.37 22.67
N ASN A 104 10.07 -12.99 22.45
CA ASN A 104 10.26 -14.43 22.66
C ASN A 104 11.39 -14.73 23.65
N TRP A 105 11.20 -15.71 24.54
CA TRP A 105 12.24 -16.23 25.42
C TRP A 105 12.28 -17.75 25.42
N LYS A 106 13.45 -18.33 25.70
CA LYS A 106 13.57 -19.76 26.01
C LYS A 106 13.11 -20.01 27.43
N VAL A 107 12.24 -21.00 27.62
CA VAL A 107 11.72 -21.41 28.93
C VAL A 107 11.81 -22.93 29.10
N ARG A 108 11.71 -23.39 30.33
CA ARG A 108 11.58 -24.81 30.71
C ARG A 108 10.49 -24.93 31.77
N PHE A 109 9.78 -26.05 31.78
CA PHE A 109 8.74 -26.35 32.78
C PHE A 109 9.20 -27.50 33.67
N GLY A 110 9.29 -27.26 34.98
CA GLY A 110 9.69 -28.27 35.97
C GLY A 110 11.00 -28.98 35.62
N HIS A 111 10.97 -30.31 35.63
CA HIS A 111 12.11 -31.17 35.28
C HIS A 111 12.10 -31.66 33.82
N ASP A 112 11.24 -31.09 32.95
CA ASP A 112 11.24 -31.48 31.54
C ASP A 112 12.60 -31.14 30.91
N PRO A 113 13.31 -32.11 30.29
CA PRO A 113 14.62 -31.87 29.70
C PRO A 113 14.56 -30.98 28.45
N ARG A 114 13.38 -30.80 27.84
CA ARG A 114 13.18 -30.02 26.62
C ARG A 114 13.20 -28.53 26.90
N LEU A 115 13.56 -27.76 25.85
CA LEU A 115 13.43 -26.31 25.83
C LEU A 115 12.16 -25.92 25.06
N PHE A 116 11.52 -24.88 25.55
CA PHE A 116 10.35 -24.28 24.93
C PHE A 116 10.59 -22.81 24.65
N VAL A 117 9.70 -22.20 23.89
CA VAL A 117 9.66 -20.77 23.68
C VAL A 117 8.37 -20.21 24.20
N LEU A 118 8.48 -19.19 25.05
CA LEU A 118 7.37 -18.35 25.45
C LEU A 118 7.32 -17.13 24.53
N LYS A 119 6.25 -17.00 23.75
CA LYS A 119 5.98 -15.83 22.90
C LYS A 119 4.92 -14.95 23.56
N VAL A 120 5.30 -13.75 23.96
CA VAL A 120 4.42 -12.76 24.60
C VAL A 120 4.08 -11.67 23.60
N PHE A 121 2.78 -11.43 23.39
CA PHE A 121 2.30 -10.48 22.38
C PHE A 121 2.19 -9.07 22.92
N TRP A 122 2.54 -8.08 22.10
CA TRP A 122 2.47 -6.67 22.47
C TRP A 122 1.03 -6.21 22.76
N ASP A 123 0.11 -6.57 21.86
CA ASP A 123 -1.29 -6.18 21.91
C ASP A 123 -2.12 -7.35 22.48
N GLN A 124 -2.86 -7.10 23.55
CA GLN A 124 -3.75 -8.07 24.20
C GLN A 124 -5.21 -7.95 23.75
N GLU A 125 -5.55 -6.80 23.17
CA GLU A 125 -6.87 -6.46 22.66
C GLU A 125 -6.78 -5.93 21.22
N PRO A 126 -7.83 -6.10 20.41
CA PRO A 126 -7.88 -5.53 19.07
C PRO A 126 -7.88 -4.00 19.14
N GLN A 127 -6.99 -3.35 18.40
CA GLN A 127 -6.85 -1.89 18.49
C GLN A 127 -8.02 -1.14 17.84
N ARG A 128 -8.45 -1.52 16.61
CA ARG A 128 -9.67 -1.05 15.92
C ARG A 128 -10.12 -2.08 14.87
N PRO A 129 -11.40 -2.52 14.86
CA PRO A 129 -11.94 -3.25 13.72
C PRO A 129 -11.78 -2.43 12.43
N PRO A 130 -11.51 -3.04 11.26
CA PRO A 130 -11.51 -4.48 10.97
C PRO A 130 -10.13 -5.17 11.12
N TYR A 131 -9.14 -4.53 11.74
CA TYR A 131 -7.77 -5.05 11.76
C TYR A 131 -7.55 -6.02 12.93
N GLN A 132 -7.22 -7.27 12.58
CA GLN A 132 -6.73 -8.28 13.54
C GLN A 132 -5.46 -7.81 14.23
N TYR A 133 -5.29 -8.25 15.47
CA TYR A 133 -4.06 -8.07 16.24
C TYR A 133 -3.32 -9.41 16.34
N ALA A 134 -2.03 -9.34 16.68
CA ALA A 134 -1.09 -10.44 16.53
C ALA A 134 -1.52 -11.76 17.19
N LEU A 135 -1.98 -11.67 18.43
CA LEU A 135 -2.39 -12.80 19.24
C LEU A 135 -3.53 -13.61 18.60
N GLN A 136 -4.61 -12.94 18.19
CA GLN A 136 -5.81 -13.63 17.66
C GLN A 136 -5.50 -14.43 16.40
N ARG A 137 -4.73 -13.85 15.47
CA ARG A 137 -4.36 -14.53 14.23
C ARG A 137 -3.46 -15.73 14.47
N GLU A 138 -2.51 -15.60 15.39
CA GLU A 138 -1.59 -16.69 15.67
C GLU A 138 -2.28 -17.86 16.39
N CYS A 139 -3.19 -17.56 17.34
CA CYS A 139 -4.06 -18.58 17.93
C CYS A 139 -4.92 -19.29 16.88
N TYR A 140 -5.52 -18.52 15.95
CA TYR A 140 -6.33 -19.08 14.87
C TYR A 140 -5.51 -20.05 14.00
N ASN A 141 -4.34 -19.62 13.53
CA ASN A 141 -3.48 -20.46 12.70
C ASN A 141 -3.00 -21.72 13.43
N ALA A 142 -2.59 -21.58 14.69
CA ALA A 142 -2.14 -22.71 15.49
C ALA A 142 -3.27 -23.74 15.68
N ALA A 143 -4.49 -23.29 15.95
CA ALA A 143 -5.66 -24.17 16.09
C ALA A 143 -6.02 -24.87 14.77
N VAL A 144 -6.01 -24.16 13.63
CA VAL A 144 -6.26 -24.79 12.31
C VAL A 144 -5.20 -25.83 11.98
N LEU A 145 -3.92 -25.54 12.19
CA LEU A 145 -2.84 -26.50 11.93
C LEU A 145 -2.94 -27.74 12.82
N GLN A 146 -3.42 -27.60 14.05
CA GLN A 146 -3.71 -28.74 14.93
C GLN A 146 -4.85 -29.60 14.38
N LEU A 147 -5.96 -29.00 13.98
CA LEU A 147 -7.10 -29.71 13.38
C LEU A 147 -6.71 -30.42 12.08
N MET A 148 -5.92 -29.77 11.21
CA MET A 148 -5.41 -30.38 9.98
C MET A 148 -4.48 -31.57 10.27
N ARG A 149 -3.60 -31.43 11.27
CA ARG A 149 -2.74 -32.53 11.70
C ARG A 149 -3.54 -33.71 12.21
N ALA A 150 -4.53 -33.47 13.08
CA ALA A 150 -5.42 -34.51 13.60
C ALA A 150 -6.16 -35.22 12.45
N ALA A 151 -6.66 -34.48 11.47
CA ALA A 151 -7.33 -35.06 10.29
C ALA A 151 -6.40 -35.94 9.45
N MET A 152 -5.10 -35.58 9.36
CA MET A 152 -4.08 -36.36 8.65
C MET A 152 -3.59 -37.58 9.42
N LEU A 153 -3.65 -37.55 10.76
CA LEU A 153 -3.29 -38.69 11.62
C LEU A 153 -4.43 -39.69 11.79
N GLN A 154 -5.68 -39.25 11.60
CA GLN A 154 -6.85 -40.13 11.54
C GLN A 154 -6.80 -40.94 10.24
N ASP A 155 -6.06 -42.04 10.26
CA ASP A 155 -5.99 -43.07 9.20
C ASP A 155 -7.25 -43.95 9.20
N ASP A 156 -8.41 -43.32 9.40
CA ASP A 156 -9.69 -43.99 9.39
C ASP A 156 -10.25 -43.99 7.96
N HIS A 157 -10.12 -45.14 7.29
CA HIS A 157 -10.72 -45.39 5.99
C HIS A 157 -12.25 -45.17 5.97
N ALA A 158 -12.91 -45.06 7.14
CA ALA A 158 -14.31 -44.70 7.23
C ALA A 158 -14.60 -43.29 6.69
N MET A 159 -13.71 -42.32 6.90
CA MET A 159 -13.99 -40.90 6.69
C MET A 159 -13.70 -40.38 5.28
N GLY A 160 -13.02 -41.10 4.39
CA GLY A 160 -12.74 -40.63 3.01
C GLY A 160 -11.49 -39.76 2.84
N PRO A 161 -11.07 -39.47 1.60
CA PRO A 161 -9.85 -38.72 1.29
C PRO A 161 -10.00 -37.21 1.57
N ILE A 162 -8.87 -36.52 1.81
CA ILE A 162 -8.83 -35.05 1.82
C ILE A 162 -8.57 -34.57 0.39
N LEU A 163 -9.59 -33.97 -0.21
CA LEU A 163 -9.55 -33.45 -1.57
C LEU A 163 -9.63 -31.93 -1.54
N VAL A 164 -8.70 -31.27 -2.23
CA VAL A 164 -8.59 -29.81 -2.25
C VAL A 164 -8.47 -29.30 -3.68
N HIS A 165 -8.84 -28.05 -3.91
CA HIS A 165 -8.53 -27.34 -5.14
C HIS A 165 -7.02 -27.11 -5.23
N PRO A 166 -6.30 -27.72 -6.20
CA PRO A 166 -4.88 -27.41 -6.38
C PRO A 166 -4.72 -25.95 -6.81
N HIS A 167 -3.79 -25.20 -6.21
CA HIS A 167 -3.58 -23.79 -6.51
C HIS A 167 -4.87 -22.94 -6.36
N PRO A 168 -5.48 -22.89 -5.16
CA PRO A 168 -6.75 -22.18 -4.95
C PRO A 168 -6.63 -20.71 -5.39
N TRP A 169 -7.55 -20.27 -6.25
CA TRP A 169 -7.48 -18.95 -6.88
C TRP A 169 -8.34 -17.90 -6.18
N SER A 170 -9.36 -18.36 -5.45
CA SER A 170 -10.30 -17.53 -4.71
C SER A 170 -10.20 -17.76 -3.20
N ARG A 171 -10.67 -16.77 -2.41
CA ARG A 171 -10.82 -16.92 -0.96
C ARG A 171 -11.81 -18.03 -0.61
N ALA A 172 -12.82 -18.24 -1.46
CA ALA A 172 -13.78 -19.32 -1.26
C ALA A 172 -13.08 -20.67 -1.44
N ASP A 173 -12.31 -20.86 -2.52
CA ASP A 173 -11.57 -22.10 -2.79
C ASP A 173 -10.58 -22.38 -1.65
N ALA A 174 -9.86 -21.35 -1.19
CA ALA A 174 -8.91 -21.51 -0.11
C ALA A 174 -9.62 -21.87 1.22
N PHE A 175 -10.81 -21.31 1.48
CA PHE A 175 -11.59 -21.63 2.67
C PHE A 175 -12.21 -23.03 2.57
N GLU A 176 -12.70 -23.42 1.40
CA GLU A 176 -13.15 -24.79 1.11
C GLU A 176 -12.00 -25.78 1.31
N ASN A 177 -10.79 -25.49 0.82
CA ASN A 177 -9.61 -26.33 1.04
C ASN A 177 -9.29 -26.52 2.53
N MET A 178 -9.48 -25.48 3.36
CA MET A 178 -9.32 -25.60 4.81
C MET A 178 -10.43 -26.47 5.43
N LEU A 179 -11.67 -26.29 4.99
CA LEU A 179 -12.82 -27.07 5.47
C LEU A 179 -12.79 -28.53 4.99
N ALA A 180 -12.08 -28.83 3.90
CA ALA A 180 -11.91 -30.19 3.37
C ALA A 180 -11.17 -31.13 4.35
N PHE A 181 -10.51 -30.59 5.38
CA PHE A 181 -9.92 -31.38 6.46
C PHE A 181 -10.96 -31.85 7.50
N SER A 182 -12.23 -31.43 7.39
CA SER A 182 -13.29 -31.88 8.30
C SER A 182 -13.75 -33.31 8.00
N ASN A 183 -14.18 -34.01 9.04
CA ASN A 183 -14.75 -35.36 8.91
C ASN A 183 -15.96 -35.38 7.97
N GLU A 184 -16.81 -34.35 8.06
CA GLU A 184 -18.02 -34.21 7.25
C GLU A 184 -17.70 -34.02 5.76
N ALA A 185 -16.74 -33.16 5.42
CA ALA A 185 -16.34 -32.93 4.03
C ALA A 185 -15.70 -34.16 3.41
N ARG A 186 -14.82 -34.85 4.14
CA ARG A 186 -14.19 -36.08 3.67
C ARG A 186 -15.22 -37.19 3.42
N LEU A 187 -16.23 -37.31 4.29
CA LEU A 187 -17.28 -38.31 4.14
C LEU A 187 -18.18 -38.00 2.94
N GLU A 188 -18.47 -36.71 2.70
CA GLU A 188 -19.23 -36.27 1.53
C GLU A 188 -18.53 -36.68 0.23
N GLU A 189 -17.23 -36.41 0.09
CA GLU A 189 -16.44 -36.80 -1.09
C GLU A 189 -16.42 -38.32 -1.29
N LYS A 190 -16.28 -39.11 -0.21
CA LYS A 190 -16.36 -40.58 -0.29
C LYS A 190 -17.71 -41.06 -0.81
N LEU A 191 -18.81 -40.47 -0.33
CA LEU A 191 -20.16 -40.82 -0.77
C LEU A 191 -20.41 -40.41 -2.23
N GLU A 192 -19.75 -39.38 -2.74
CA GLU A 192 -19.82 -38.99 -4.15
C GLU A 192 -18.99 -39.90 -5.05
N GLU A 193 -17.79 -40.31 -4.60
CA GLU A 193 -16.96 -41.32 -5.27
C GLU A 193 -17.70 -42.66 -5.38
N GLU A 194 -18.35 -43.12 -4.31
CA GLU A 194 -19.20 -44.32 -4.31
C GLU A 194 -20.40 -44.22 -5.26
N ARG A 195 -20.85 -43.00 -5.59
CA ARG A 195 -21.91 -42.73 -6.60
C ARG A 195 -21.36 -42.61 -8.03
N GLY A 196 -20.07 -42.79 -8.23
CA GLY A 196 -19.42 -42.71 -9.55
C GLY A 196 -19.21 -41.28 -10.05
N VAL A 197 -19.25 -40.28 -9.17
CA VAL A 197 -18.93 -38.88 -9.52
C VAL A 197 -17.42 -38.68 -9.40
N PHE A 198 -16.76 -38.30 -10.50
CA PHE A 198 -15.33 -38.05 -10.49
C PHE A 198 -15.03 -36.61 -10.07
N SER A 199 -14.28 -36.43 -8.99
CA SER A 199 -13.89 -35.12 -8.46
C SER A 199 -12.63 -34.59 -9.19
N PRO A 200 -12.62 -33.34 -9.68
CA PRO A 200 -11.44 -32.72 -10.29
C PRO A 200 -10.38 -32.25 -9.26
N LEU A 201 -10.63 -32.52 -7.97
CA LEU A 201 -9.81 -32.07 -6.85
C LEU A 201 -8.55 -32.93 -6.67
N SER A 202 -7.52 -32.34 -6.07
CA SER A 202 -6.25 -33.01 -5.79
C SER A 202 -6.23 -33.57 -4.38
N ARG A 203 -5.68 -34.77 -4.22
CA ARG A 203 -5.56 -35.44 -2.92
C ARG A 203 -4.35 -34.91 -2.15
N ILE A 204 -4.57 -34.49 -0.90
CA ILE A 204 -3.49 -34.24 0.06
C ILE A 204 -3.19 -35.53 0.83
N THR A 205 -1.92 -35.94 0.80
CA THR A 205 -1.43 -37.14 1.52
C THR A 205 -0.26 -36.83 2.46
N TRP A 206 0.19 -35.58 2.50
CA TRP A 206 1.37 -35.17 3.26
C TRP A 206 1.19 -33.77 3.81
N MET A 207 1.57 -33.58 5.07
CA MET A 207 1.63 -32.31 5.76
C MET A 207 3.07 -32.02 6.21
N PRO A 208 3.59 -30.79 6.04
CA PRO A 208 4.91 -30.42 6.51
C PRO A 208 4.98 -30.46 8.04
N ARG A 209 6.20 -30.71 8.56
CA ARG A 209 6.48 -30.57 9.98
C ARG A 209 6.34 -29.10 10.39
N THR A 210 5.26 -28.76 11.06
CA THR A 210 5.09 -27.45 11.70
C THR A 210 5.69 -27.47 13.10
N ARG A 211 6.18 -26.30 13.54
CA ARG A 211 6.60 -26.12 14.94
C ARG A 211 5.43 -26.41 15.89
N GLN A 212 5.67 -27.24 16.90
CA GLN A 212 4.61 -27.61 17.84
C GLN A 212 4.17 -26.40 18.68
N CYS A 213 2.86 -26.11 18.73
CA CYS A 213 2.24 -25.15 19.64
C CYS A 213 1.57 -25.90 20.79
N TYR A 214 2.02 -25.69 22.03
CA TYR A 214 1.52 -26.34 23.25
C TYR A 214 0.31 -25.63 23.87
N GLY A 215 -0.20 -24.58 23.24
CA GLY A 215 -1.37 -23.83 23.70
C GLY A 215 -1.03 -22.49 24.32
N TRP A 216 -2.08 -21.80 24.78
CA TRP A 216 -1.98 -20.48 25.39
C TRP A 216 -1.84 -20.53 26.91
N VAL A 217 -1.18 -19.52 27.48
CA VAL A 217 -1.00 -19.31 28.92
C VAL A 217 -1.22 -17.84 29.28
N LYS A 218 -1.50 -17.56 30.56
CA LYS A 218 -1.44 -16.20 31.12
C LYS A 218 -0.13 -16.02 31.89
N ILE A 219 0.50 -14.86 31.72
CA ILE A 219 1.70 -14.46 32.44
C ILE A 219 1.59 -12.99 32.85
N THR A 220 1.92 -12.68 34.10
CA THR A 220 1.95 -11.29 34.58
C THR A 220 3.23 -10.62 34.07
N GLY A 221 3.14 -9.34 33.71
CA GLY A 221 4.32 -8.57 33.33
C GLY A 221 5.34 -8.49 34.47
N ALA A 222 4.88 -8.39 35.72
CA ALA A 222 5.72 -8.37 36.91
C ALA A 222 6.67 -9.57 36.95
N ARG A 223 6.14 -10.78 36.72
CA ARG A 223 6.93 -12.02 36.68
C ARG A 223 8.05 -11.96 35.64
N ILE A 224 7.79 -11.39 34.46
CA ILE A 224 8.79 -11.22 33.40
C ILE A 224 9.97 -10.37 33.91
N PHE A 225 9.69 -9.25 34.56
CA PHE A 225 10.74 -8.33 35.04
C PHE A 225 11.43 -8.78 36.33
N GLU A 226 10.77 -9.61 37.15
CA GLU A 226 11.31 -10.16 38.40
C GLU A 226 12.20 -11.39 38.16
N GLU A 227 11.80 -12.27 37.25
CA GLU A 227 12.55 -13.51 36.98
C GLU A 227 13.63 -13.36 35.89
N LEU A 228 13.53 -12.36 35.00
CA LEU A 228 14.56 -12.11 33.98
C LEU A 228 15.66 -11.16 34.49
N PRO A 229 16.95 -11.51 34.26
CA PRO A 229 18.05 -10.56 34.40
C PRO A 229 17.81 -9.29 33.56
N PRO A 230 18.22 -8.08 34.03
CA PRO A 230 17.99 -6.82 33.31
C PRO A 230 18.48 -6.79 31.86
N LYS A 231 19.55 -7.53 31.56
CA LYS A 231 20.11 -7.69 30.21
C LYS A 231 19.20 -8.44 29.23
N TRP A 232 18.16 -9.12 29.71
CA TRP A 232 17.19 -9.88 28.89
C TRP A 232 15.78 -9.28 28.96
N TRP A 233 15.65 -8.08 29.54
CA TRP A 233 14.39 -7.36 29.54
C TRP A 233 13.97 -6.98 28.12
N PRO A 234 12.65 -7.03 27.82
CA PRO A 234 12.15 -6.68 26.52
C PRO A 234 12.43 -5.20 26.23
N SER A 235 13.03 -4.91 25.08
CA SER A 235 13.23 -3.52 24.64
C SER A 235 11.90 -2.92 24.21
N CYS A 236 11.71 -1.64 24.51
CA CYS A 236 10.58 -0.89 23.99
C CYS A 236 10.77 -0.66 22.48
N ARG A 237 9.75 -0.96 21.67
CA ARG A 237 9.77 -0.75 20.21
C ARG A 237 8.76 0.30 19.77
N THR A 238 9.14 1.17 18.84
CA THR A 238 8.18 1.98 18.09
C THR A 238 7.92 1.30 16.75
N LEU A 239 6.69 0.82 16.54
CA LEU A 239 6.23 0.14 15.33
C LEU A 239 4.97 0.84 14.83
N GLU A 240 4.95 1.22 13.55
CA GLU A 240 3.80 1.88 12.92
C GLU A 240 3.30 3.10 13.72
N LYS A 241 4.24 3.96 14.16
CA LYS A 241 3.97 5.16 14.99
C LYS A 241 3.41 4.85 16.40
N LYS A 242 3.37 3.58 16.84
CA LYS A 242 2.96 3.16 18.20
C LYS A 242 4.15 2.60 18.99
N ARG A 243 4.36 3.14 20.19
CA ARG A 243 5.32 2.61 21.17
C ARG A 243 4.71 1.36 21.83
N ARG A 244 5.30 0.20 21.59
CA ARG A 244 4.94 -1.11 22.15
C ARG A 244 5.98 -1.52 23.20
N GLN A 245 5.50 -1.86 24.40
CA GLN A 245 6.32 -2.33 25.51
C GLN A 245 5.52 -3.30 26.38
N ILE A 246 6.22 -4.11 27.16
CA ILE A 246 5.60 -4.94 28.21
C ILE A 246 5.55 -4.12 29.49
N TYR A 247 4.38 -4.04 30.10
CA TYR A 247 4.08 -3.32 31.33
C TYR A 247 4.07 -4.30 32.50
N ARG A 248 4.54 -3.89 33.69
CA ARG A 248 4.66 -4.79 34.86
C ARG A 248 3.29 -5.17 35.43
N GLU A 249 2.36 -4.24 35.35
CA GLU A 249 1.02 -4.26 35.94
C GLU A 249 -0.02 -4.97 35.06
N MET A 250 0.36 -5.46 33.88
CA MET A 250 -0.56 -6.09 32.93
C MET A 250 -0.39 -7.61 32.87
N ASP A 251 -1.49 -8.30 32.63
CA ASP A 251 -1.50 -9.72 32.31
C ASP A 251 -1.48 -9.93 30.80
N TYR A 252 -0.57 -10.80 30.36
CA TYR A 252 -0.36 -11.12 28.97
C TYR A 252 -0.82 -12.54 28.68
N THR A 253 -1.57 -12.70 27.59
CA THR A 253 -1.74 -13.97 26.91
C THR A 253 -0.48 -14.24 26.09
N ALA A 254 0.13 -15.39 26.33
CA ALA A 254 1.33 -15.84 25.67
C ALA A 254 1.12 -17.24 25.08
N LEU A 255 1.93 -17.60 24.09
CA LEU A 255 1.92 -18.93 23.49
C LEU A 255 3.18 -19.69 23.85
N VAL A 256 3.03 -20.99 24.12
CA VAL A 256 4.14 -21.91 24.37
C VAL A 256 4.40 -22.72 23.11
N TYR A 257 5.63 -22.66 22.62
CA TYR A 257 6.06 -23.37 21.42
C TYR A 257 7.25 -24.28 21.68
N GLU A 258 7.42 -25.28 20.83
CA GLU A 258 8.67 -26.03 20.71
C GLU A 258 9.85 -25.10 20.45
N TYR A 259 10.98 -25.33 21.10
CA TYR A 259 12.23 -24.68 20.72
C TYR A 259 12.89 -25.46 19.57
N ILE A 260 13.08 -24.79 18.43
CA ILE A 260 13.86 -25.33 17.30
C ILE A 260 15.27 -24.73 17.38
N GLU A 261 16.27 -25.59 17.42
CA GLU A 261 17.67 -25.19 17.37
C GLU A 261 18.02 -24.55 16.01
N GLU A 262 19.01 -23.66 16.01
CA GLU A 262 19.58 -23.16 14.77
C GLU A 262 20.14 -24.33 13.93
N GLY A 263 19.96 -24.23 12.63
CA GLY A 263 20.45 -25.23 11.69
C GLY A 263 20.11 -24.86 10.26
N GLU A 264 20.82 -25.48 9.33
CA GLU A 264 20.62 -25.25 7.91
C GLU A 264 19.23 -25.69 7.46
N ASN A 265 18.72 -25.00 6.45
CA ASN A 265 17.44 -25.30 5.84
C ASN A 265 17.66 -26.10 4.55
N ASP A 266 16.93 -27.20 4.43
CA ASP A 266 16.79 -27.95 3.19
C ASP A 266 15.80 -27.24 2.27
N LYS A 267 16.30 -26.85 1.10
CA LYS A 267 15.55 -26.14 0.07
C LYS A 267 14.33 -26.93 -0.42
N GLU A 268 14.48 -28.22 -0.71
CA GLU A 268 13.42 -29.05 -1.29
C GLU A 268 12.29 -29.25 -0.27
N VAL A 269 12.65 -29.42 1.00
CA VAL A 269 11.69 -29.53 2.09
C VAL A 269 10.88 -28.23 2.26
N ILE A 270 11.53 -27.07 2.15
CA ILE A 270 10.85 -25.77 2.20
C ILE A 270 9.90 -25.61 1.00
N GLU A 271 10.36 -25.88 -0.22
CA GLU A 271 9.53 -25.77 -1.43
C GLU A 271 8.28 -26.66 -1.34
N LYS A 272 8.45 -27.92 -0.89
CA LYS A 272 7.33 -28.84 -0.66
C LYS A 272 6.37 -28.33 0.42
N SER A 273 6.89 -27.78 1.51
CA SER A 273 6.09 -27.21 2.60
C SER A 273 5.28 -25.99 2.14
N LEU A 274 5.87 -25.12 1.32
CA LEU A 274 5.18 -23.98 0.72
C LEU A 274 4.07 -24.41 -0.24
N GLY A 275 4.25 -25.53 -0.96
CA GLY A 275 3.21 -26.15 -1.77
C GLY A 275 2.02 -26.61 -0.93
N PHE A 276 2.28 -27.33 0.18
CA PHE A 276 1.21 -27.72 1.10
C PHE A 276 0.44 -26.52 1.64
N PHE A 277 1.12 -25.49 2.16
CA PHE A 277 0.44 -24.34 2.75
C PHE A 277 -0.46 -23.64 1.72
N ARG A 278 -0.06 -23.58 0.45
CA ARG A 278 -0.87 -23.04 -0.65
C ARG A 278 -2.15 -23.84 -0.83
N ASP A 279 -2.00 -25.15 -0.98
CA ASP A 279 -3.11 -26.02 -1.33
C ASP A 279 -4.04 -26.27 -0.14
N ALA A 280 -3.55 -26.17 1.11
CA ALA A 280 -4.37 -26.16 2.32
C ALA A 280 -5.07 -24.81 2.58
N GLY A 281 -4.86 -23.79 1.72
CA GLY A 281 -5.57 -22.51 1.74
C GLY A 281 -4.87 -21.38 2.51
N PHE A 282 -3.64 -21.57 2.98
CA PHE A 282 -2.86 -20.50 3.61
C PHE A 282 -2.19 -19.55 2.59
N SER A 283 -1.98 -18.30 3.00
CA SER A 283 -1.37 -17.23 2.17
C SER A 283 0.14 -17.02 2.38
N HIS A 284 0.88 -16.71 1.29
CA HIS A 284 2.35 -16.83 1.19
C HIS A 284 3.18 -15.59 1.53
N THR A 285 2.57 -14.43 1.80
CA THR A 285 3.24 -13.13 1.65
C THR A 285 4.51 -12.93 2.48
N TYR A 286 4.71 -13.70 3.56
CA TYR A 286 5.91 -13.60 4.40
C TYR A 286 6.52 -14.94 4.83
N ILE A 287 5.98 -16.07 4.37
CA ILE A 287 6.44 -17.41 4.77
C ILE A 287 7.76 -17.77 4.07
N SER A 288 8.05 -17.23 2.88
CA SER A 288 9.23 -17.59 2.07
C SER A 288 10.56 -16.99 2.55
N LEU A 289 10.56 -16.13 3.58
CA LEU A 289 11.80 -15.56 4.10
C LEU A 289 12.59 -16.63 4.86
N ALA A 290 13.85 -16.85 4.47
CA ALA A 290 14.72 -17.87 5.07
C ALA A 290 14.87 -17.74 6.60
N CYS A 291 14.79 -16.52 7.15
CA CYS A 291 14.87 -16.28 8.60
C CYS A 291 13.69 -16.86 9.39
N ASN A 292 12.58 -17.20 8.74
CA ASN A 292 11.42 -17.82 9.37
C ASN A 292 11.51 -19.35 9.44
N TRP A 293 12.59 -19.94 8.93
CA TRP A 293 12.80 -21.38 8.91
C TRP A 293 14.07 -21.75 9.68
N LYS A 294 13.98 -22.78 10.52
CA LYS A 294 15.12 -23.38 11.20
C LYS A 294 15.03 -24.88 11.05
N ARG A 295 16.09 -25.53 10.53
CA ARG A 295 16.07 -26.97 10.20
C ARG A 295 14.85 -27.36 9.35
N SER A 296 14.50 -26.51 8.38
CA SER A 296 13.34 -26.65 7.51
C SER A 296 11.97 -26.66 8.24
N VAL A 297 11.91 -26.14 9.46
CA VAL A 297 10.67 -25.96 10.24
C VAL A 297 10.31 -24.48 10.29
N LEU A 298 9.07 -24.15 9.91
CA LEU A 298 8.54 -22.79 10.00
C LEU A 298 8.37 -22.40 11.48
N ILE A 299 9.09 -21.36 11.93
CA ILE A 299 9.13 -20.94 13.33
C ILE A 299 8.20 -19.76 13.67
N ASP A 300 7.79 -18.97 12.67
CA ASP A 300 6.93 -17.79 12.84
C ASP A 300 5.57 -18.01 12.13
N ILE A 301 4.57 -18.42 12.93
CA ILE A 301 3.24 -18.83 12.43
C ILE A 301 2.30 -17.63 12.24
N TRP A 302 2.57 -16.49 12.88
CA TRP A 302 1.83 -15.24 12.64
C TRP A 302 1.89 -14.80 11.16
N ARG A 303 2.98 -15.11 10.48
CA ARG A 303 3.19 -14.79 9.05
C ARG A 303 2.39 -15.65 8.09
N VAL A 304 1.74 -16.70 8.59
CA VAL A 304 0.78 -17.50 7.85
C VAL A 304 -0.57 -16.78 7.89
N GLY A 305 -1.27 -16.62 6.77
CA GLY A 305 -2.64 -16.10 6.78
C GLY A 305 -3.61 -17.20 6.43
N ALA A 306 -4.42 -17.66 7.38
CA ALA A 306 -5.48 -18.63 7.12
C ALA A 306 -6.51 -18.12 6.09
N PRO A 307 -7.14 -19.02 5.33
CA PRO A 307 -7.98 -18.67 4.18
C PRO A 307 -9.22 -17.83 4.52
N SER A 308 -9.75 -17.99 5.72
CA SER A 308 -10.83 -17.17 6.29
C SER A 308 -10.50 -15.68 6.38
N TRP A 309 -9.26 -15.27 6.10
CA TRP A 309 -8.76 -13.92 6.38
C TRP A 309 -7.84 -13.34 5.30
N ALA A 310 -7.62 -14.07 4.21
CA ALA A 310 -6.87 -13.54 3.07
C ALA A 310 -7.66 -12.36 2.43
N PRO A 311 -7.05 -11.18 2.21
CA PRO A 311 -7.64 -10.19 1.33
C PRO A 311 -7.78 -10.84 -0.06
N ALA A 312 -8.89 -10.57 -0.75
CA ALA A 312 -9.23 -11.13 -2.07
C ALA A 312 -8.17 -10.91 -3.18
N VAL A 313 -7.10 -10.16 -2.88
CA VAL A 313 -6.02 -9.75 -3.80
C VAL A 313 -4.75 -10.62 -3.63
N GLY A 314 -4.69 -11.52 -2.64
CA GLY A 314 -3.50 -12.33 -2.35
C GLY A 314 -3.20 -13.48 -3.33
N SER A 315 -4.14 -13.84 -4.22
CA SER A 315 -3.96 -14.99 -5.12
C SER A 315 -3.05 -14.74 -6.33
N ARG A 316 -2.68 -13.49 -6.65
CA ARG A 316 -1.77 -13.20 -7.78
C ARG A 316 -0.27 -13.40 -7.46
N LEU A 317 0.12 -13.55 -6.19
CA LEU A 317 1.53 -13.71 -5.79
C LEU A 317 1.97 -15.17 -5.61
N MET A 318 1.05 -16.13 -5.80
CA MET A 318 1.27 -17.56 -5.49
C MET A 318 2.24 -18.28 -6.43
N SER A 319 2.57 -17.71 -7.60
CA SER A 319 3.49 -18.33 -8.56
C SER A 319 4.89 -17.69 -8.61
N ALA A 320 5.15 -16.63 -7.85
CA ALA A 320 6.43 -15.90 -7.89
C ALA A 320 7.46 -16.40 -6.85
N ALA A 321 7.06 -17.22 -5.87
CA ALA A 321 7.91 -17.67 -4.78
C ALA A 321 9.00 -18.68 -5.20
N ALA A 322 8.85 -19.35 -6.36
CA ALA A 322 9.88 -20.25 -6.90
C ALA A 322 11.15 -19.51 -7.34
N LEU A 323 11.10 -18.18 -7.57
CA LEU A 323 12.26 -17.37 -7.97
C LEU A 323 13.14 -16.93 -6.78
N CYS A 324 12.61 -16.94 -5.55
CA CYS A 324 13.33 -16.41 -4.38
C CYS A 324 14.46 -17.36 -3.91
N VAL A 325 14.38 -18.64 -4.30
CA VAL A 325 15.37 -19.64 -3.88
C VAL A 325 16.65 -19.62 -4.73
N ALA A 326 16.67 -18.87 -5.84
CA ALA A 326 17.88 -18.63 -6.63
C ALA A 326 18.70 -17.43 -6.13
N GLU A 327 18.10 -16.54 -5.33
CA GLU A 327 18.75 -15.32 -4.83
C GLU A 327 19.52 -15.58 -3.53
N LEU A 328 19.04 -16.51 -2.67
CA LEU A 328 19.70 -16.93 -1.43
C LEU A 328 21.06 -17.60 -1.66
N ALA A 329 21.29 -18.23 -2.81
CA ALA A 329 22.58 -18.84 -3.16
C ALA A 329 23.68 -17.80 -3.48
N ARG A 330 23.32 -16.58 -3.88
CA ARG A 330 24.29 -15.53 -4.23
C ARG A 330 24.79 -14.73 -3.03
N GLU A 331 24.08 -14.78 -1.91
CA GLU A 331 24.38 -13.99 -0.71
C GLU A 331 25.47 -14.63 0.17
N PHE A 332 25.77 -15.93 0.00
CA PHE A 332 26.80 -16.64 0.77
C PHE A 332 28.25 -16.37 0.31
N GLN A 333 28.45 -15.79 -0.87
CA GLN A 333 29.79 -15.62 -1.47
C GLN A 333 30.41 -14.21 -1.30
N ARG A 334 29.75 -13.25 -0.66
CA ARG A 334 30.22 -11.84 -0.59
C ARG A 334 30.55 -11.35 0.82
N GLN A 335 31.22 -12.18 1.64
CA GLN A 335 31.86 -11.75 2.89
C GLN A 335 33.38 -11.87 2.79
N ALA A 336 34.07 -10.85 2.26
CA ALA A 336 35.52 -10.68 2.40
C ALA A 336 36.01 -9.23 2.21
N SER A 337 36.12 -8.51 3.33
CA SER A 337 37.10 -7.46 3.72
C SER A 337 37.15 -6.05 3.05
N PRO A 338 37.44 -4.97 3.84
CA PRO A 338 37.30 -3.54 3.44
C PRO A 338 38.63 -2.73 3.45
N ARG A 339 38.62 -1.44 3.00
CA ARG A 339 39.48 -0.35 3.55
C ARG A 339 39.07 1.09 3.12
N ARG A 340 39.31 2.04 4.04
CA ARG A 340 39.00 3.51 4.12
C ARG A 340 40.06 4.41 3.45
N ILE A 341 39.75 5.71 3.23
CA ILE A 341 40.54 6.97 3.52
C ILE A 341 39.76 8.19 2.92
N VAL A 342 39.18 9.14 3.70
CA VAL A 342 39.59 10.50 4.22
C VAL A 342 39.67 11.67 3.19
N ILE A 343 38.99 12.78 3.50
CA ILE A 343 38.75 14.06 2.75
C ILE A 343 39.37 15.25 3.51
N PRO A 344 39.76 16.38 2.87
CA PRO A 344 39.23 17.72 3.27
C PRO A 344 39.08 18.76 2.10
N THR A 345 37.93 19.43 1.93
CA THR A 345 37.46 20.80 2.33
C THR A 345 37.97 22.02 1.52
N GLY A 346 37.03 22.88 1.06
CA GLY A 346 37.28 24.30 0.72
C GLY A 346 36.20 24.97 -0.17
N ASP A 347 35.45 25.92 0.41
CA ASP A 347 34.46 26.88 -0.17
C ASP A 347 35.15 28.26 -0.42
N PRO A 348 34.54 29.40 -0.86
CA PRO A 348 33.09 29.71 -1.03
C PRO A 348 32.63 30.65 -2.22
N LEU A 349 31.30 30.77 -2.35
CA LEU A 349 30.44 31.97 -2.64
C LEU A 349 30.30 32.64 -4.03
N GLY A 350 29.04 32.98 -4.39
CA GLY A 350 28.68 34.22 -5.13
C GLY A 350 27.48 34.21 -6.10
N GLU A 351 26.31 34.65 -5.63
CA GLU A 351 25.17 35.38 -6.29
C GLU A 351 24.72 35.10 -7.74
N VAL A 352 23.42 34.83 -7.97
CA VAL A 352 22.45 35.52 -8.89
C VAL A 352 21.08 34.79 -8.80
N GLY A 353 20.07 35.41 -8.18
CA GLY A 353 18.77 34.77 -7.86
C GLY A 353 17.51 35.55 -8.21
N GLY A 354 17.52 36.43 -9.22
CA GLY A 354 16.39 37.33 -9.51
C GLY A 354 15.53 37.00 -10.74
N ALA A 355 16.06 36.30 -11.75
CA ALA A 355 15.41 36.25 -13.08
C ALA A 355 14.54 35.01 -13.35
N ALA A 356 14.68 33.94 -12.55
CA ALA A 356 14.02 32.65 -12.80
C ALA A 356 12.51 32.66 -12.47
N LEU A 357 12.06 33.59 -11.64
CA LEU A 357 10.68 33.62 -11.15
C LEU A 357 9.66 34.09 -12.20
N ALA A 358 10.09 34.92 -13.16
CA ALA A 358 9.20 35.47 -14.19
C ALA A 358 8.90 34.47 -15.34
N LEU A 359 9.83 33.57 -15.66
CA LEU A 359 9.70 32.61 -16.76
C LEU A 359 8.81 31.40 -16.42
N LEU A 360 8.68 31.05 -15.14
CA LEU A 360 7.81 29.96 -14.67
C LEU A 360 6.31 30.27 -14.82
N MET A 361 5.93 31.55 -14.97
CA MET A 361 4.53 31.97 -15.04
C MET A 361 3.92 31.89 -16.44
N GLU A 362 4.73 31.89 -17.50
CA GLU A 362 4.23 31.89 -18.89
C GLU A 362 4.25 30.52 -19.57
N ALA A 363 4.96 29.54 -19.02
CA ALA A 363 5.22 28.27 -19.71
C ALA A 363 4.27 27.11 -19.36
N SER A 364 3.22 27.38 -18.56
CA SER A 364 2.17 26.40 -18.26
C SER A 364 0.85 26.85 -18.89
N PRO A 365 0.27 26.11 -19.86
CA PRO A 365 -1.07 26.41 -20.35
C PRO A 365 -2.09 25.95 -19.30
N CYS A 366 -2.19 26.68 -18.19
CA CYS A 366 -3.18 26.44 -17.13
C CYS A 366 -4.31 27.47 -17.24
N GLN A 367 -5.44 27.03 -17.78
CA GLN A 367 -6.69 27.81 -17.82
C GLN A 367 -7.39 27.75 -16.47
N CYS A 368 -7.02 28.64 -15.54
CA CYS A 368 -7.95 29.00 -14.46
C CYS A 368 -9.05 29.89 -15.05
N VAL A 369 -10.29 29.41 -15.04
CA VAL A 369 -11.45 30.03 -15.69
C VAL A 369 -11.79 31.41 -15.11
N ASP A 370 -11.42 31.69 -13.86
CA ASP A 370 -11.71 32.97 -13.19
C ASP A 370 -10.61 34.04 -13.35
N CYS A 371 -9.54 33.78 -14.12
CA CYS A 371 -8.39 34.69 -14.24
C CYS A 371 -8.44 35.69 -15.41
N LEU A 372 -9.41 35.60 -16.33
CA LEU A 372 -9.51 36.51 -17.49
C LEU A 372 -10.73 37.43 -17.36
N GLY A 373 -10.64 38.37 -16.41
CA GLY A 373 -11.51 39.55 -16.37
C GLY A 373 -11.05 40.60 -17.37
N HIS A 374 -11.89 40.88 -18.38
CA HIS A 374 -11.89 42.05 -19.27
C HIS A 374 -10.61 42.41 -20.04
N SER A 375 -10.52 41.97 -21.31
CA SER A 375 -10.10 42.81 -22.45
C SER A 375 -10.33 42.10 -23.81
N HIS A 376 -10.60 42.91 -24.82
CA HIS A 376 -11.07 42.68 -26.21
C HIS A 376 -10.62 41.43 -27.01
N PRO A 377 -11.39 41.04 -28.07
CA PRO A 377 -11.30 39.73 -28.71
C PRO A 377 -10.06 39.58 -29.61
N SER A 378 -9.39 38.43 -29.52
CA SER A 378 -8.31 38.00 -30.42
C SER A 378 -8.89 37.21 -31.62
N PRO A 379 -8.36 37.37 -32.85
CA PRO A 379 -9.06 37.01 -34.10
C PRO A 379 -8.92 35.53 -34.54
N TYR A 380 -8.64 34.59 -33.63
CA TYR A 380 -8.66 33.16 -33.93
C TYR A 380 -9.92 32.49 -33.36
N SER A 381 -11.08 32.97 -33.81
CA SER A 381 -12.33 32.22 -33.75
C SER A 381 -12.47 31.37 -35.03
N ARG A 382 -12.06 30.10 -34.95
CA ARG A 382 -12.72 29.06 -35.75
C ARG A 382 -13.34 28.05 -34.79
N SER A 383 -14.64 28.28 -34.61
CA SER A 383 -15.65 27.41 -34.06
C SER A 383 -15.61 26.02 -34.69
N ASP A 384 -15.49 24.99 -33.85
CA ASP A 384 -16.34 23.79 -33.92
C ASP A 384 -16.31 23.07 -32.55
N GLY A 385 -17.35 23.29 -31.75
CA GLY A 385 -17.89 22.25 -30.86
C GLY A 385 -17.24 21.96 -29.49
N MET A 386 -16.59 22.91 -28.80
CA MET A 386 -16.23 22.65 -27.39
C MET A 386 -17.45 22.91 -26.48
N PRO A 387 -17.91 21.93 -25.67
CA PRO A 387 -19.03 22.15 -24.75
C PRO A 387 -18.65 23.19 -23.68
N PRO A 388 -19.60 24.01 -23.21
CA PRO A 388 -19.35 25.04 -22.20
C PRO A 388 -18.89 24.41 -20.88
N ILE A 389 -18.06 25.13 -20.11
CA ILE A 389 -17.75 24.77 -18.72
C ILE A 389 -19.06 24.81 -17.94
N VAL A 390 -19.42 23.69 -17.31
CA VAL A 390 -20.67 23.57 -16.55
C VAL A 390 -20.33 23.57 -15.07
N THR A 391 -20.94 24.48 -14.30
CA THR A 391 -20.91 24.41 -12.84
C THR A 391 -22.18 23.71 -12.37
N MET A 392 -22.04 22.60 -11.66
CA MET A 392 -23.15 21.86 -11.06
C MET A 392 -22.87 21.63 -9.57
N ASP A 393 -23.80 22.02 -8.70
CA ASP A 393 -23.70 21.83 -7.24
C ASP A 393 -22.44 22.44 -6.60
N GLY A 394 -21.97 23.54 -7.17
CA GLY A 394 -20.74 24.22 -6.74
C GLY A 394 -19.46 23.59 -7.29
N LEU A 395 -19.54 22.48 -8.03
CA LEU A 395 -18.41 21.83 -8.69
C LEU A 395 -18.30 22.27 -10.15
N VAL A 396 -17.08 22.56 -10.59
CA VAL A 396 -16.77 22.90 -11.98
C VAL A 396 -16.51 21.61 -12.74
N PHE A 397 -17.02 21.52 -13.98
CA PHE A 397 -16.72 20.43 -14.90
C PHE A 397 -16.02 21.01 -16.13
N SER A 398 -14.70 20.83 -16.20
CA SER A 398 -13.92 21.22 -17.38
C SER A 398 -14.18 20.27 -18.55
N PRO A 399 -14.32 20.77 -19.80
CA PRO A 399 -14.40 19.92 -20.98
C PRO A 399 -13.12 19.09 -21.20
N GLY A 400 -11.99 19.49 -20.60
CA GLY A 400 -10.71 18.78 -20.67
C GLY A 400 -10.53 17.68 -19.62
N LEU A 401 -11.58 17.33 -18.87
CA LEU A 401 -11.56 16.28 -17.86
C LEU A 401 -11.17 14.92 -18.42
N THR A 402 -10.42 14.14 -17.62
CA THR A 402 -10.31 12.71 -17.90
C THR A 402 -11.64 12.03 -17.58
N LYS A 403 -11.99 10.95 -18.30
CA LYS A 403 -13.19 10.17 -17.98
C LYS A 403 -13.25 9.73 -16.49
N PRO A 404 -12.15 9.26 -15.87
CA PRO A 404 -12.14 8.94 -14.44
C PRO A 404 -12.50 10.12 -13.54
N ASP A 405 -11.88 11.28 -13.74
CA ASP A 405 -12.16 12.47 -12.91
C ASP A 405 -13.60 12.96 -13.11
N SER A 406 -14.13 12.88 -14.33
CA SER A 406 -15.53 13.22 -14.60
C SER A 406 -16.51 12.31 -13.85
N LEU A 407 -16.23 11.00 -13.81
CA LEU A 407 -17.04 10.04 -13.06
C LEU A 407 -17.00 10.32 -11.56
N ILE A 408 -15.82 10.62 -11.02
CA ILE A 408 -15.65 10.93 -9.60
C ILE A 408 -16.35 12.24 -9.23
N LEU A 409 -16.18 13.30 -10.00
CA LEU A 409 -16.88 14.56 -9.72
C LEU A 409 -18.40 14.40 -9.78
N ARG A 410 -18.94 13.63 -10.74
CA ARG A 410 -20.40 13.37 -10.80
C ARG A 410 -20.88 12.60 -9.58
N ASN A 411 -20.08 11.65 -9.09
CA ASN A 411 -20.36 10.91 -7.88
C ASN A 411 -20.36 11.83 -6.65
N LEU A 412 -19.34 12.67 -6.47
CA LEU A 412 -19.27 13.65 -5.38
C LEU A 412 -20.39 14.71 -5.46
N ALA A 413 -20.77 15.16 -6.66
CA ALA A 413 -21.90 16.04 -6.86
C ALA A 413 -23.23 15.39 -6.39
N ALA A 414 -23.38 14.08 -6.57
CA ALA A 414 -24.56 13.36 -6.11
C ALA A 414 -24.66 13.35 -4.58
N ASP A 415 -23.54 13.14 -3.87
CA ASP A 415 -23.49 13.20 -2.40
C ASP A 415 -23.92 14.59 -1.89
N ILE A 416 -23.41 15.66 -2.53
CA ILE A 416 -23.74 17.05 -2.17
C ILE A 416 -25.24 17.32 -2.38
N ARG A 417 -25.83 16.85 -3.48
CA ARG A 417 -27.27 16.97 -3.74
C ARG A 417 -28.11 16.21 -2.72
N ALA A 418 -27.74 14.98 -2.40
CA ALA A 418 -28.45 14.14 -1.44
C ALA A 418 -28.46 14.78 -0.03
N ALA A 419 -27.31 15.30 0.41
CA ALA A 419 -27.19 16.03 1.67
C ALA A 419 -28.02 17.33 1.67
N SER A 420 -28.02 18.07 0.56
CA SER A 420 -28.78 19.32 0.42
C SER A 420 -30.30 19.09 0.43
N ALA A 421 -30.79 18.04 -0.24
CA ALA A 421 -32.20 17.65 -0.25
C ALA A 421 -32.70 17.24 1.15
N THR A 422 -31.85 16.57 1.93
CA THR A 422 -32.11 16.23 3.34
C THR A 422 -32.19 17.49 4.21
N ARG A 423 -31.38 18.52 3.93
CA ARG A 423 -31.41 19.80 4.66
C ARG A 423 -32.66 20.62 4.37
N GLN A 424 -33.16 20.58 3.13
CA GLN A 424 -34.37 21.29 2.69
C GLN A 424 -35.69 20.59 3.06
N GLY A 425 -35.63 19.44 3.75
CA GLY A 425 -36.83 18.70 4.19
C GLY A 425 -37.60 18.03 3.05
N ILE A 426 -37.06 18.02 1.82
CA ILE A 426 -37.58 17.29 0.67
C ILE A 426 -37.42 15.78 0.90
N ILE A 427 -36.39 15.40 1.66
CA ILE A 427 -36.15 14.07 2.19
C ILE A 427 -36.20 14.19 3.73
N PRO A 428 -36.93 13.32 4.46
CA PRO A 428 -37.10 13.49 5.91
C PRO A 428 -35.75 13.48 6.65
N ARG A 429 -35.51 14.51 7.47
CA ARG A 429 -34.36 14.60 8.39
C ARG A 429 -34.35 13.37 9.31
N ARG A 430 -33.31 12.55 9.24
CA ARG A 430 -32.96 11.62 10.32
C ARG A 430 -31.87 12.24 11.18
N HIS A 431 -32.13 12.31 12.48
CA HIS A 431 -31.11 12.59 13.47
C HIS A 431 -29.99 11.55 13.35
N HIS A 432 -28.77 11.98 13.04
CA HIS A 432 -27.57 11.21 13.41
C HIS A 432 -27.41 11.31 14.94
N VAL A 433 -28.20 10.51 15.65
CA VAL A 433 -27.96 10.18 17.06
C VAL A 433 -27.24 8.85 17.06
N CYS A 434 -26.03 8.83 17.62
CA CYS A 434 -25.39 7.58 18.05
C CYS A 434 -26.37 6.81 18.94
N PRO A 435 -26.70 5.53 18.67
CA PRO A 435 -27.56 4.79 19.57
C PRO A 435 -26.74 4.35 20.81
N PRO A 436 -27.24 4.56 22.03
CA PRO A 436 -26.90 3.70 23.14
C PRO A 436 -27.59 2.34 22.98
N ALA A 437 -27.05 1.31 23.64
CA ALA A 437 -27.55 -0.05 23.62
C ALA A 437 -29.02 -0.15 24.08
N THR A 438 -29.88 -0.83 23.32
CA THR A 438 -30.97 -1.71 23.81
C THR A 438 -31.76 -2.38 22.66
N ASN A 439 -32.38 -3.51 23.00
CA ASN A 439 -33.02 -4.49 22.12
C ASN A 439 -34.30 -4.01 21.42
N GLY A 440 -34.54 -4.53 20.20
CA GLY A 440 -35.89 -4.86 19.71
C GLY A 440 -36.53 -3.94 18.67
N SER A 441 -36.85 -4.53 17.51
CA SER A 441 -37.87 -4.16 16.52
C SER A 441 -37.85 -2.75 15.88
N ALA A 442 -37.16 -2.61 14.75
CA ALA A 442 -37.46 -1.61 13.71
C ALA A 442 -36.79 -2.00 12.38
N GLN A 443 -37.16 -3.15 11.81
CA GLN A 443 -36.41 -3.77 10.69
C GLN A 443 -37.02 -3.55 9.29
N ALA A 444 -38.11 -2.79 9.13
CA ALA A 444 -38.82 -2.71 7.84
C ALA A 444 -38.75 -1.36 7.11
N ALA A 445 -38.21 -0.29 7.72
CA ALA A 445 -38.20 1.06 7.13
C ALA A 445 -36.79 1.65 6.93
N THR A 446 -35.75 0.82 7.09
CA THR A 446 -34.34 1.25 7.08
C THR A 446 -33.58 0.75 5.84
N GLU A 447 -34.09 -0.26 5.13
CA GLU A 447 -33.41 -0.87 3.97
C GLU A 447 -33.53 -0.09 2.65
N LYS A 448 -34.49 0.83 2.50
CA LYS A 448 -34.73 1.47 1.18
C LYS A 448 -33.79 2.62 0.81
N VAL A 449 -33.18 3.32 1.77
CA VAL A 449 -32.42 4.57 1.47
C VAL A 449 -30.90 4.38 1.47
N ALA A 450 -30.35 3.43 2.24
CA ALA A 450 -28.94 3.04 2.14
C ALA A 450 -28.57 2.46 0.75
N SER A 451 -29.57 2.06 -0.03
CA SER A 451 -29.42 1.39 -1.32
C SER A 451 -29.04 2.28 -2.50
N GLN A 452 -29.16 3.62 -2.42
CA GLN A 452 -28.91 4.50 -3.57
C GLN A 452 -27.49 5.05 -3.64
N ASP A 453 -26.92 5.51 -2.52
CA ASP A 453 -25.53 6.03 -2.47
C ASP A 453 -24.52 4.89 -2.66
N GLU A 454 -24.72 3.74 -2.01
CA GLU A 454 -23.89 2.55 -2.22
C GLU A 454 -23.97 2.02 -3.67
N LEU A 455 -25.12 2.19 -4.33
CA LEU A 455 -25.31 1.77 -5.72
C LEU A 455 -24.62 2.72 -6.70
N GLY A 456 -24.62 4.02 -6.42
CA GLY A 456 -23.88 5.03 -7.19
C GLY A 456 -22.37 4.85 -7.11
N ASP A 457 -21.86 4.57 -5.90
CA ASP A 457 -20.44 4.26 -5.66
C ASP A 457 -20.04 2.95 -6.32
N ALA A 458 -20.84 1.89 -6.16
CA ALA A 458 -20.59 0.59 -6.79
C ALA A 458 -20.59 0.68 -8.32
N HIS A 459 -21.50 1.44 -8.92
CA HIS A 459 -21.54 1.65 -10.38
C HIS A 459 -20.30 2.40 -10.88
N THR A 460 -19.91 3.47 -10.17
CA THR A 460 -18.72 4.25 -10.49
C THR A 460 -17.46 3.40 -10.39
N LEU A 461 -17.31 2.66 -9.28
CA LEU A 461 -16.20 1.74 -9.04
C LEU A 461 -16.11 0.65 -10.11
N ALA A 462 -17.25 0.04 -10.48
CA ALA A 462 -17.31 -0.99 -11.50
C ALA A 462 -16.89 -0.44 -12.88
N THR A 463 -17.28 0.80 -13.21
CA THR A 463 -16.91 1.45 -14.47
C THR A 463 -15.41 1.74 -14.52
N LEU A 464 -14.85 2.35 -13.47
CA LEU A 464 -13.43 2.66 -13.38
C LEU A 464 -12.56 1.39 -13.44
N SER A 465 -12.95 0.35 -12.71
CA SER A 465 -12.22 -0.93 -12.69
C SER A 465 -12.23 -1.61 -14.06
N ALA A 466 -13.36 -1.57 -14.76
CA ALA A 466 -13.51 -2.14 -16.09
C ALA A 466 -12.63 -1.44 -17.14
N MET A 467 -12.49 -0.12 -17.06
CA MET A 467 -11.61 0.64 -17.96
C MET A 467 -10.13 0.25 -17.80
N ASN A 468 -9.74 -0.29 -16.64
CA ASN A 468 -8.36 -0.70 -16.33
C ASN A 468 -8.08 -2.20 -16.57
N ASP A 469 -9.10 -3.05 -16.70
CA ASP A 469 -8.93 -4.51 -16.88
C ASP A 469 -8.81 -4.89 -18.36
N PRO A 470 -7.66 -5.37 -18.85
CA PRO A 470 -7.47 -5.78 -20.26
C PRO A 470 -8.41 -6.89 -20.75
N LYS A 471 -9.10 -7.57 -19.82
CA LYS A 471 -10.07 -8.64 -20.13
C LYS A 471 -11.51 -8.13 -20.21
N ASP A 472 -11.82 -6.92 -19.73
CA ASP A 472 -13.16 -6.34 -19.84
C ASP A 472 -13.35 -5.70 -21.22
N ALA A 473 -14.57 -5.77 -21.75
CA ALA A 473 -14.91 -5.18 -23.05
C ALA A 473 -14.80 -3.64 -23.06
N ARG A 474 -14.86 -3.01 -21.88
CA ARG A 474 -14.72 -1.55 -21.67
C ARG A 474 -13.27 -1.13 -21.43
N PHE A 475 -12.30 -2.04 -21.57
CA PHE A 475 -10.89 -1.71 -21.44
C PHE A 475 -10.47 -0.59 -22.38
N GLU A 476 -9.83 0.43 -21.84
CA GLU A 476 -9.33 1.57 -22.61
C GLU A 476 -7.86 1.85 -22.24
N PRO A 477 -6.88 1.54 -23.11
CA PRO A 477 -5.50 1.93 -22.86
C PRO A 477 -5.34 3.45 -23.04
N THR A 478 -4.50 4.07 -22.21
CA THR A 478 -4.13 5.48 -22.36
C THR A 478 -3.04 5.56 -23.40
N VAL A 479 -3.28 6.21 -24.54
CA VAL A 479 -2.34 6.26 -25.67
C VAL A 479 -1.61 7.61 -25.74
N PHE A 480 -2.36 8.69 -25.54
CA PHE A 480 -1.88 10.07 -25.54
C PHE A 480 -2.38 10.76 -24.28
N SER A 481 -1.62 11.74 -23.77
CA SER A 481 -2.10 12.55 -22.65
C SER A 481 -3.23 13.47 -23.08
N GLY A 482 -3.13 14.14 -24.24
CA GLY A 482 -4.09 15.18 -24.63
C GLY A 482 -5.49 14.71 -25.04
N THR A 483 -5.71 13.42 -25.34
CA THR A 483 -6.97 12.94 -25.93
C THR A 483 -7.25 11.49 -25.54
N ASP A 484 -8.49 11.20 -25.15
CA ASP A 484 -8.93 9.84 -24.86
C ASP A 484 -9.13 9.04 -26.15
N ILE A 485 -8.87 7.73 -26.10
CA ILE A 485 -8.88 6.87 -27.29
C ILE A 485 -10.21 6.88 -28.06
N ASN A 486 -11.34 7.03 -27.36
CA ASN A 486 -12.66 7.06 -28.00
C ASN A 486 -12.97 8.40 -28.68
N ASP A 487 -12.23 9.45 -28.36
CA ASP A 487 -12.44 10.78 -28.94
C ASP A 487 -11.55 11.01 -30.17
N ILE A 488 -10.64 10.08 -30.46
CA ILE A 488 -9.77 10.12 -31.64
C ILE A 488 -10.60 9.84 -32.89
N ARG A 489 -10.76 10.88 -33.72
CA ARG A 489 -11.43 10.77 -35.03
C ARG A 489 -10.38 10.68 -36.13
N LEU A 490 -10.15 9.46 -36.64
CA LEU A 490 -9.25 9.20 -37.77
C LEU A 490 -10.01 8.56 -38.95
N PRO A 491 -9.58 8.81 -40.20
CA PRO A 491 -9.99 8.01 -41.36
C PRO A 491 -9.79 6.52 -41.09
N ALA A 492 -10.76 5.67 -41.50
CA ALA A 492 -10.78 4.24 -41.18
C ALA A 492 -9.48 3.49 -41.57
N PHE A 493 -8.83 3.93 -42.66
CA PHE A 493 -7.54 3.41 -43.07
C PHE A 493 -6.43 3.68 -42.05
N LEU A 494 -6.33 4.91 -41.52
CA LEU A 494 -5.30 5.28 -40.54
C LEU A 494 -5.56 4.61 -39.18
N ASP A 495 -6.82 4.50 -38.76
CA ASP A 495 -7.19 3.77 -37.54
C ASP A 495 -6.78 2.28 -37.63
N SER A 496 -7.16 1.62 -38.73
CA SER A 496 -6.95 0.19 -38.91
C SER A 496 -5.50 -0.19 -39.21
N CYS A 497 -4.79 0.63 -40.00
CA CYS A 497 -3.44 0.32 -40.48
C CYS A 497 -2.32 0.91 -39.63
N ILE A 498 -2.57 1.96 -38.84
CA ILE A 498 -1.53 2.65 -38.06
C ILE A 498 -1.84 2.60 -36.56
N LEU A 499 -2.96 3.19 -36.12
CA LEU A 499 -3.23 3.38 -34.70
C LEU A 499 -3.43 2.05 -33.96
N ARG A 500 -4.33 1.17 -34.45
CA ARG A 500 -4.58 -0.13 -33.81
C ARG A 500 -3.37 -1.06 -33.81
N PRO A 501 -2.60 -1.21 -34.91
CA PRO A 501 -1.34 -1.94 -34.88
C PRO A 501 -0.32 -1.38 -33.89
N TYR A 502 -0.17 -0.05 -33.83
CA TYR A 502 0.69 0.62 -32.86
C TYR A 502 0.27 0.30 -31.42
N ILE A 503 -1.02 0.45 -31.07
CA ILE A 503 -1.54 0.18 -29.74
C ILE A 503 -1.28 -1.28 -29.34
N ARG A 504 -1.53 -2.25 -30.23
CA ARG A 504 -1.26 -3.67 -29.96
C ARG A 504 0.21 -3.92 -29.67
N MET A 505 1.11 -3.34 -30.48
CA MET A 505 2.55 -3.45 -30.26
C MET A 505 2.96 -2.79 -28.94
N ALA A 506 2.58 -1.53 -28.70
CA ALA A 506 2.96 -0.78 -27.51
C ALA A 506 2.44 -1.43 -26.22
N ARG A 507 1.23 -2.02 -26.22
CA ARG A 507 0.72 -2.81 -25.09
C ARG A 507 1.61 -3.98 -24.73
N SER A 508 2.21 -4.65 -25.73
CA SER A 508 3.12 -5.78 -25.48
C SER A 508 4.47 -5.36 -24.89
N PHE A 509 4.86 -4.08 -25.06
CA PHE A 509 6.09 -3.51 -24.52
C PHE A 509 5.88 -2.78 -23.19
N ALA A 510 4.70 -2.25 -22.92
CA ALA A 510 4.36 -1.64 -21.65
C ALA A 510 4.34 -2.70 -20.54
N ARG A 511 4.75 -2.32 -19.33
CA ARG A 511 4.66 -3.19 -18.15
C ARG A 511 3.22 -3.47 -17.74
N VAL A 512 2.37 -2.45 -17.84
CA VAL A 512 0.92 -2.53 -17.62
C VAL A 512 0.25 -2.15 -18.92
N GLU A 513 -0.68 -2.97 -19.41
CA GLU A 513 -1.28 -2.79 -20.74
C GLU A 513 -2.05 -1.47 -20.90
N THR A 514 -2.42 -0.82 -19.81
CA THR A 514 -3.02 0.51 -19.82
C THR A 514 -2.06 1.62 -20.24
N ASP A 515 -0.75 1.39 -20.14
CA ASP A 515 0.29 2.43 -20.14
C ASP A 515 0.95 2.63 -21.50
N VAL A 516 0.18 2.51 -22.59
CA VAL A 516 0.67 2.79 -23.95
C VAL A 516 1.29 4.20 -24.04
N VAL A 517 0.74 5.15 -23.27
CA VAL A 517 1.22 6.52 -23.14
C VAL A 517 2.68 6.59 -22.69
N MET A 518 3.16 5.68 -21.85
CA MET A 518 4.56 5.65 -21.42
C MET A 518 5.49 5.31 -22.60
N ILE A 519 5.07 4.37 -23.45
CA ILE A 519 5.78 4.02 -24.70
C ILE A 519 5.76 5.21 -25.66
N THR A 520 4.61 5.87 -25.82
CA THR A 520 4.48 7.06 -26.68
C THR A 520 5.44 8.17 -26.24
N HIS A 521 5.55 8.44 -24.94
CA HIS A 521 6.47 9.45 -24.42
C HIS A 521 7.93 9.06 -24.61
N LEU A 522 8.31 7.80 -24.36
CA LEU A 522 9.68 7.34 -24.64
C LEU A 522 10.04 7.51 -26.12
N LEU A 523 9.17 7.09 -27.03
CA LEU A 523 9.38 7.29 -28.47
C LEU A 523 9.53 8.77 -28.80
N LEU A 524 8.67 9.63 -28.23
CA LEU A 524 8.75 11.07 -28.41
C LEU A 524 10.12 11.61 -27.95
N TYR A 525 10.55 11.30 -26.72
CA TYR A 525 11.82 11.83 -26.18
C TYR A 525 13.05 11.34 -26.94
N PHE A 526 13.08 10.07 -27.36
CA PHE A 526 14.20 9.53 -28.12
C PHE A 526 14.23 10.00 -29.58
N THR A 527 13.10 10.40 -30.16
CA THR A 527 13.04 10.90 -31.54
C THR A 527 13.13 12.42 -31.65
N THR A 528 12.89 13.17 -30.56
CA THR A 528 12.97 14.64 -30.55
C THR A 528 14.05 15.15 -29.60
N SER A 529 13.92 14.90 -28.29
CA SER A 529 14.78 15.47 -27.24
C SER A 529 16.25 15.10 -27.40
N VAL A 530 16.54 13.79 -27.55
CA VAL A 530 17.91 13.27 -27.70
C VAL A 530 18.62 13.77 -28.96
N PRO A 531 18.07 13.63 -30.19
CA PRO A 531 18.72 14.13 -31.39
C PRO A 531 18.82 15.66 -31.41
N SER A 532 17.83 16.37 -30.87
CA SER A 532 17.87 17.83 -30.75
C SER A 532 19.02 18.29 -29.84
N ALA A 533 19.23 17.63 -28.71
CA ALA A 533 20.38 17.88 -27.83
C ALA A 533 21.71 17.58 -28.55
N ALA A 534 21.84 16.42 -29.19
CA ALA A 534 23.05 16.05 -29.92
C ALA A 534 23.39 17.07 -31.03
N PHE A 535 22.38 17.52 -31.78
CA PHE A 535 22.56 18.52 -32.82
C PHE A 535 22.97 19.89 -32.25
N LEU A 536 22.46 20.30 -31.09
CA LEU A 536 22.91 21.55 -30.44
C LEU A 536 24.39 21.52 -30.05
N TYR A 537 24.94 20.35 -29.68
CA TYR A 537 26.37 20.21 -29.44
C TYR A 537 27.20 20.17 -30.72
N TRP A 538 26.64 19.64 -31.80
CA TRP A 538 27.31 19.61 -33.10
C TRP A 538 27.32 20.99 -33.78
N HIS A 539 26.17 21.68 -33.80
CA HIS A 539 26.00 22.99 -34.41
C HIS A 539 25.00 23.85 -33.64
N PHE A 540 25.50 24.63 -32.68
CA PHE A 540 24.66 25.47 -31.84
C PHE A 540 24.11 26.69 -32.58
N THR A 541 22.79 26.90 -32.48
CA THR A 541 22.14 28.19 -32.79
C THR A 541 21.17 28.57 -31.67
N TRP A 542 21.02 29.87 -31.40
CA TRP A 542 20.09 30.33 -30.35
C TRP A 542 18.63 30.03 -30.68
N VAL A 543 18.24 30.06 -31.96
CA VAL A 543 16.89 29.71 -32.39
C VAL A 543 16.58 28.25 -32.06
N HIS A 544 17.47 27.32 -32.43
CA HIS A 544 17.29 25.91 -32.09
C HIS A 544 17.37 25.70 -30.57
N GLY A 545 18.29 26.38 -29.88
CA GLY A 545 18.36 26.31 -28.42
C GLY A 545 17.06 26.73 -27.75
N PHE A 546 16.49 27.86 -28.15
CA PHE A 546 15.22 28.36 -27.62
C PHE A 546 14.05 27.38 -27.90
N LEU A 547 13.96 26.87 -29.13
CA LEU A 547 12.94 25.88 -29.50
C LEU A 547 13.11 24.56 -28.72
N HIS A 548 14.36 24.10 -28.53
CA HIS A 548 14.68 22.95 -27.70
C HIS A 548 14.22 23.17 -26.26
N PHE A 549 14.52 24.34 -25.69
CA PHE A 549 14.12 24.66 -24.33
C PHE A 549 12.59 24.65 -24.16
N ILE A 550 11.85 25.30 -25.06
CA ILE A 550 10.38 25.27 -25.04
C ILE A 550 9.85 23.82 -25.10
N MET A 551 10.42 23.01 -25.99
CA MET A 551 10.08 21.60 -26.09
C MET A 551 10.35 20.86 -24.76
N GLN A 552 11.52 21.07 -24.12
CA GLN A 552 11.81 20.44 -22.83
C GLN A 552 10.84 20.90 -21.74
N VAL A 553 10.48 22.18 -21.68
CA VAL A 553 9.50 22.68 -20.71
C VAL A 553 8.18 21.91 -20.83
N SER A 554 7.73 21.63 -22.06
CA SER A 554 6.52 20.83 -22.29
C SER A 554 6.65 19.35 -21.88
N TYR A 555 7.87 18.82 -21.80
CA TYR A 555 8.16 17.41 -21.49
C TYR A 555 8.48 17.17 -20.02
N ILE A 556 9.06 18.14 -19.30
CA ILE A 556 9.56 17.97 -17.93
C ILE A 556 8.49 17.45 -16.98
N GLY A 557 7.26 17.98 -17.05
CA GLY A 557 6.16 17.55 -16.18
C GLY A 557 5.80 16.08 -16.41
N SER A 558 5.42 15.72 -17.64
CA SER A 558 5.06 14.35 -18.02
C SER A 558 6.22 13.37 -17.77
N TYR A 559 7.45 13.74 -18.12
CA TYR A 559 8.62 12.91 -17.87
C TYR A 559 8.86 12.67 -16.37
N THR A 560 8.76 13.71 -15.55
CA THR A 560 8.99 13.61 -14.10
C THR A 560 7.99 12.65 -13.45
N LEU A 561 6.73 12.70 -13.87
CA LEU A 561 5.72 11.79 -13.34
C LEU A 561 5.79 10.39 -13.97
N MET A 562 6.27 10.24 -15.19
CA MET A 562 6.67 8.93 -15.73
C MET A 562 7.80 8.32 -14.88
N MET A 563 8.79 9.13 -14.49
CA MET A 563 9.87 8.70 -13.61
C MET A 563 9.39 8.41 -12.20
N HIS A 564 8.41 9.15 -11.69
CA HIS A 564 7.73 8.82 -10.43
C HIS A 564 7.11 7.42 -10.49
N GLN A 565 6.41 7.08 -11.58
CA GLN A 565 5.90 5.72 -11.79
C GLN A 565 7.03 4.69 -11.92
N HIS A 566 8.09 5.00 -12.67
CA HIS A 566 9.25 4.12 -12.86
C HIS A 566 9.91 3.73 -11.54
N ILE A 567 10.19 4.71 -10.67
CA ILE A 567 10.91 4.46 -9.41
C ILE A 567 10.07 3.73 -8.36
N HIS A 568 8.75 3.95 -8.35
CA HIS A 568 7.83 3.23 -7.45
C HIS A 568 7.53 1.83 -7.96
N MET A 569 7.19 1.69 -9.25
CA MET A 569 6.84 0.40 -9.84
C MET A 569 8.05 -0.46 -10.19
N ARG A 570 9.27 0.10 -10.13
CA ARG A 570 10.56 -0.53 -10.51
C ARG A 570 10.66 -0.80 -12.00
N GLY A 571 10.26 0.17 -12.83
CA GLY A 571 10.25 0.07 -14.29
C GLY A 571 8.88 0.25 -14.91
N ILE A 572 8.84 0.71 -16.17
CA ILE A 572 7.61 0.98 -16.94
C ILE A 572 7.46 0.08 -18.17
N LEU A 573 8.51 -0.67 -18.52
CA LEU A 573 8.50 -1.61 -19.65
C LEU A 573 8.40 -3.07 -19.20
N CYS A 574 8.01 -3.92 -20.15
CA CYS A 574 7.97 -5.36 -19.95
C CYS A 574 9.37 -5.93 -19.72
N ARG A 575 9.44 -7.13 -19.12
CA ARG A 575 10.69 -7.77 -18.73
C ARG A 575 11.66 -8.01 -19.89
N GLN A 576 11.17 -8.17 -21.12
CA GLN A 576 12.04 -8.36 -22.30
C GLN A 576 12.90 -7.13 -22.60
N LEU A 577 12.41 -5.94 -22.26
CA LEU A 577 13.08 -4.65 -22.46
C LEU A 577 13.78 -4.14 -21.19
N TRP A 578 14.02 -5.00 -20.20
CA TRP A 578 14.58 -4.60 -18.90
C TRP A 578 15.88 -3.78 -19.01
N ALA A 579 16.74 -4.10 -19.98
CA ALA A 579 18.00 -3.40 -20.17
C ALA A 579 17.76 -1.96 -20.64
N PHE A 580 16.85 -1.76 -21.59
CA PHE A 580 16.45 -0.43 -22.02
C PHE A 580 15.72 0.33 -20.90
N ASP A 581 14.80 -0.34 -20.20
CA ASP A 581 14.06 0.21 -19.04
C ASP A 581 14.98 0.70 -17.92
N MET A 582 16.11 0.03 -17.72
CA MET A 582 17.14 0.44 -16.76
C MET A 582 18.02 1.57 -17.28
N LEU A 583 18.33 1.59 -18.57
CA LEU A 583 19.31 2.50 -19.15
C LEU A 583 18.74 3.84 -19.60
N PHE A 584 17.48 3.89 -20.06
CA PHE A 584 16.91 5.13 -20.60
C PHE A 584 16.99 6.32 -19.63
N PRO A 585 16.75 6.18 -18.31
CA PRO A 585 16.82 7.31 -17.39
C PRO A 585 18.21 7.94 -17.36
N TYR A 586 19.29 7.17 -17.54
CA TYR A 586 20.64 7.73 -17.56
C TYR A 586 20.90 8.65 -18.76
N ILE A 587 20.10 8.54 -19.82
CA ILE A 587 20.14 9.42 -21.00
C ILE A 587 19.15 10.57 -20.83
N THR A 588 17.90 10.26 -20.45
CA THR A 588 16.81 11.24 -20.46
C THR A 588 16.66 12.04 -19.18
N ASP A 589 17.09 11.54 -18.01
CA ASP A 589 17.04 12.29 -16.74
C ASP A 589 17.77 13.64 -16.85
N PRO A 590 19.04 13.70 -17.31
CA PRO A 590 19.75 14.97 -17.48
C PRO A 590 19.02 15.98 -18.37
N LEU A 591 18.46 15.51 -19.50
CA LEU A 591 17.75 16.34 -20.46
C LEU A 591 16.49 16.99 -19.86
N MET A 592 15.92 16.36 -18.85
CA MET A 592 14.71 16.79 -18.15
C MET A 592 15.01 17.46 -16.80
N GLY A 593 16.29 17.73 -16.52
CA GLY A 593 16.74 18.42 -15.31
C GLY A 593 16.94 17.53 -14.09
N HIS A 594 16.74 16.22 -14.19
CA HIS A 594 17.01 15.28 -13.10
C HIS A 594 18.51 14.98 -13.02
N SER A 595 19.07 15.06 -11.81
CA SER A 595 20.33 14.39 -11.51
C SER A 595 20.08 12.89 -11.33
N TRP A 596 21.03 12.07 -11.77
CA TRP A 596 20.87 10.62 -11.79
C TRP A 596 20.52 10.04 -10.41
N ASN A 597 19.46 9.24 -10.34
CA ASN A 597 18.98 8.57 -9.12
C ASN A 597 18.63 9.47 -7.92
N SER A 598 18.86 10.78 -7.99
CA SER A 598 18.63 11.69 -6.88
C SER A 598 17.16 11.82 -6.54
N TYR A 599 16.30 11.84 -7.55
CA TYR A 599 14.86 11.82 -7.36
C TYR A 599 14.39 10.54 -6.63
N TYR A 600 14.96 9.37 -6.95
CA TYR A 600 14.68 8.13 -6.23
C TYR A 600 15.10 8.19 -4.75
N TYR A 601 16.33 8.66 -4.47
CA TYR A 601 16.80 8.75 -3.08
C TYR A 601 16.01 9.77 -2.27
N HIS A 602 15.69 10.91 -2.87
CA HIS A 602 14.91 11.95 -2.21
C HIS A 602 13.46 11.50 -2.00
N HIS A 603 12.77 11.11 -3.06
CA HIS A 603 11.35 10.79 -2.99
C HIS A 603 11.10 9.49 -2.21
N VAL A 604 11.72 8.38 -2.64
CA VAL A 604 11.39 7.04 -2.13
C VAL A 604 12.13 6.70 -0.83
N LYS A 605 13.41 7.07 -0.72
CA LYS A 605 14.24 6.67 0.44
C LYS A 605 14.28 7.69 1.57
N HIS A 606 13.68 8.86 1.35
CA HIS A 606 13.67 9.96 2.31
C HIS A 606 12.25 10.50 2.53
N HIS A 607 11.62 11.14 1.54
CA HIS A 607 10.32 11.79 1.68
C HIS A 607 9.19 10.82 2.08
N HIS A 608 9.03 9.68 1.39
CA HIS A 608 8.05 8.65 1.80
C HIS A 608 8.34 8.02 3.16
N VAL A 609 9.60 8.02 3.58
CA VAL A 609 9.99 7.47 4.89
C VAL A 609 9.61 8.41 6.01
N GLU A 610 9.76 9.72 5.80
CA GLU A 610 9.50 10.74 6.81
C GLU A 610 8.07 11.32 6.72
N GLY A 611 7.38 11.17 5.58
CA GLY A 611 5.95 11.48 5.40
C GLY A 611 5.60 12.95 5.64
N ASN A 612 6.41 13.88 5.11
CA ASN A 612 6.34 15.32 5.43
C ASN A 612 6.52 15.66 6.93
N GLY A 613 6.96 14.69 7.75
CA GLY A 613 7.26 14.89 9.15
C GLY A 613 8.49 15.77 9.39
N PRO A 614 8.83 16.08 10.65
CA PRO A 614 9.86 17.06 11.00
C PRO A 614 11.28 16.69 10.55
N ASN A 615 11.55 15.43 10.23
CA ASN A 615 12.86 15.00 9.73
C ASN A 615 12.92 14.97 8.20
N ASP A 616 11.80 15.26 7.53
CA ASP A 616 11.76 15.42 6.09
C ASP A 616 12.46 16.73 5.68
N LEU A 617 13.48 16.63 4.83
CA LEU A 617 14.19 17.76 4.24
C LEU A 617 13.30 18.66 3.37
N SER A 618 12.21 18.12 2.82
CA SER A 618 11.16 18.88 2.14
C SER A 618 9.93 19.09 3.01
N SER A 619 10.08 19.04 4.35
CA SER A 619 8.96 19.27 5.27
C SER A 619 8.43 20.71 5.22
N THR A 620 7.12 20.85 5.20
CA THR A 620 6.44 22.15 5.35
C THR A 620 6.01 22.46 6.78
N VAL A 621 6.17 21.54 7.75
CA VAL A 621 5.50 21.66 9.06
C VAL A 621 6.03 22.80 9.93
N ARG A 622 7.32 23.14 9.81
CA ARG A 622 7.93 24.27 10.54
C ARG A 622 7.60 25.63 9.97
N TYR A 623 6.98 25.66 8.79
CA TYR A 623 6.69 26.88 8.07
C TYR A 623 5.24 27.30 8.24
N GLN A 624 5.04 28.61 8.31
CA GLN A 624 3.74 29.24 8.03
C GLN A 624 3.52 29.18 6.52
N ARG A 625 2.56 28.36 6.08
CA ARG A 625 2.47 27.91 4.67
C ARG A 625 1.85 28.94 3.72
N ASP A 626 1.27 30.01 4.25
CA ASP A 626 0.78 31.19 3.51
C ASP A 626 1.68 32.43 3.64
N SER A 627 2.93 32.23 4.06
CA SER A 627 3.94 33.30 4.15
C SER A 627 4.96 33.19 3.01
N LEU A 628 5.05 34.24 2.19
CA LEU A 628 6.03 34.34 1.10
C LEU A 628 7.48 34.22 1.61
N VAL A 629 7.80 34.84 2.74
CA VAL A 629 9.16 34.79 3.31
C VAL A 629 9.53 33.36 3.71
N HIS A 630 8.59 32.62 4.30
CA HIS A 630 8.81 31.22 4.67
C HIS A 630 8.93 30.31 3.45
N PHE A 631 8.11 30.53 2.43
CA PHE A 631 8.22 29.84 1.16
C PHE A 631 9.60 30.07 0.52
N LEU A 632 10.07 31.32 0.45
CA LEU A 632 11.40 31.63 -0.12
C LEU A 632 12.52 30.97 0.68
N HIS A 633 12.44 30.94 2.02
CA HIS A 633 13.41 30.23 2.85
C HIS A 633 13.41 28.72 2.61
N TYR A 634 12.23 28.10 2.56
CA TYR A 634 12.05 26.68 2.22
C TYR A 634 12.62 26.37 0.83
N PHE A 635 12.24 27.17 -0.17
CA PHE A 635 12.65 27.03 -1.56
C PHE A 635 14.17 27.13 -1.69
N ALA A 636 14.78 28.21 -1.18
CA ALA A 636 16.20 28.46 -1.30
C ALA A 636 17.03 27.35 -0.64
N ARG A 637 16.64 26.90 0.56
CA ARG A 637 17.32 25.81 1.25
C ARG A 637 17.36 24.55 0.38
N PHE A 638 16.21 24.10 -0.13
CA PHE A 638 16.18 22.91 -0.96
C PHE A 638 16.95 23.11 -2.26
N PHE A 639 16.66 24.20 -2.97
CA PHE A 639 17.19 24.48 -4.30
C PHE A 639 18.73 24.47 -4.33
N PHE A 640 19.36 25.07 -3.33
CA PHE A 640 20.82 25.20 -3.25
C PHE A 640 21.50 24.08 -2.46
N LEU A 641 20.87 23.54 -1.40
CA LEU A 641 21.57 22.69 -0.43
C LEU A 641 21.19 21.21 -0.51
N ILE A 642 20.16 20.81 -1.26
CA ILE A 642 19.67 19.42 -1.21
C ILE A 642 20.72 18.38 -1.60
N TRP A 643 21.61 18.71 -2.54
CA TRP A 643 22.72 17.84 -2.96
C TRP A 643 23.67 17.48 -1.80
N LEU A 644 23.72 18.32 -0.76
CA LEU A 644 24.49 18.12 0.47
C LEU A 644 23.60 17.62 1.62
N ASP A 645 22.43 18.23 1.83
CA ASP A 645 21.52 17.93 2.95
C ASP A 645 21.05 16.47 2.90
N LEU A 646 20.78 15.92 1.72
CA LEU A 646 20.29 14.55 1.57
C LEU A 646 21.35 13.47 1.92
N PRO A 647 22.59 13.52 1.41
CA PRO A 647 23.66 12.65 1.91
C PRO A 647 23.90 12.78 3.42
N LEU A 648 23.91 14.00 3.95
CA LEU A 648 24.10 14.23 5.38
C LEU A 648 22.96 13.64 6.21
N TYR A 649 21.72 13.74 5.74
CA TYR A 649 20.57 13.08 6.34
C TYR A 649 20.79 11.56 6.42
N PHE A 650 21.21 10.91 5.34
CA PHE A 650 21.48 9.47 5.36
C PHE A 650 22.63 9.10 6.30
N LEU A 651 23.68 9.92 6.40
CA LEU A 651 24.76 9.72 7.38
C LEU A 651 24.25 9.82 8.81
N ARG A 652 23.46 10.85 9.14
CA ARG A 652 22.86 11.05 10.46
C ARG A 652 21.94 9.89 10.86
N LYS A 653 21.25 9.27 9.90
CA LYS A 653 20.41 8.08 10.12
C LYS A 653 21.18 6.75 10.09
N GLY A 654 22.52 6.78 10.04
CA GLY A 654 23.36 5.58 10.00
C GLY A 654 23.32 4.80 8.68
N ARG A 655 22.70 5.35 7.63
CA ARG A 655 22.55 4.72 6.31
C ARG A 655 23.70 5.11 5.38
N THR A 656 24.94 4.82 5.79
CA THR A 656 26.17 5.24 5.10
C THR A 656 26.25 4.78 3.64
N TYR A 657 25.71 3.60 3.32
CA TYR A 657 25.62 3.10 1.94
C TYR A 657 24.76 3.99 1.03
N LEU A 658 23.60 4.45 1.52
CA LEU A 658 22.73 5.34 0.75
C LEU A 658 23.36 6.72 0.61
N ALA A 659 24.01 7.23 1.66
CA ALA A 659 24.78 8.47 1.59
C ALA A 659 25.86 8.42 0.51
N ALA A 660 26.69 7.37 0.52
CA ALA A 660 27.76 7.19 -0.46
C ALA A 660 27.23 7.11 -1.90
N LYS A 661 26.13 6.38 -2.13
CA LYS A 661 25.50 6.32 -3.45
C LYS A 661 24.95 7.66 -3.89
N MET A 662 24.22 8.37 -3.03
CA MET A 662 23.65 9.66 -3.37
C MET A 662 24.76 10.66 -3.70
N THR A 663 25.81 10.72 -2.88
CA THR A 663 26.99 11.55 -3.13
C THR A 663 27.67 11.19 -4.45
N PHE A 664 27.86 9.90 -4.74
CA PHE A 664 28.44 9.45 -6.01
C PHE A 664 27.63 9.94 -7.22
N TRP A 665 26.32 9.79 -7.18
CA TRP A 665 25.47 10.18 -8.31
C TRP A 665 25.38 11.70 -8.49
N GLU A 666 25.22 12.47 -7.41
CA GLU A 666 25.19 13.94 -7.48
C GLU A 666 26.52 14.52 -7.97
N ILE A 667 27.64 14.12 -7.35
CA ILE A 667 28.97 14.61 -7.75
C ILE A 667 29.30 14.14 -9.17
N GLY A 668 28.99 12.89 -9.51
CA GLY A 668 29.17 12.36 -10.85
C GLY A 668 28.40 13.15 -11.90
N TYR A 669 27.14 13.50 -11.61
CA TYR A 669 26.32 14.33 -12.49
C TYR A 669 26.89 15.74 -12.66
N TYR A 670 27.32 16.41 -11.58
CA TYR A 670 27.98 17.71 -11.70
C TYR A 670 29.31 17.63 -12.45
N GLY A 671 30.06 16.54 -12.30
CA GLY A 671 31.27 16.27 -13.11
C GLY A 671 30.95 16.17 -14.60
N VAL A 672 29.85 15.50 -14.96
CA VAL A 672 29.36 15.44 -16.35
C VAL A 672 28.93 16.80 -16.85
N LEU A 673 28.16 17.56 -16.07
CA LEU A 673 27.77 18.93 -16.45
C LEU A 673 28.99 19.83 -16.69
N TYR A 674 30.00 19.75 -15.81
CA TYR A 674 31.25 20.46 -16.00
C TYR A 674 31.96 20.04 -17.29
N GLY A 675 32.08 18.73 -17.54
CA GLY A 675 32.67 18.21 -18.78
C GLY A 675 31.94 18.70 -20.04
N MET A 676 30.60 18.63 -20.05
CA MET A 676 29.78 19.10 -21.17
C MET A 676 29.90 20.62 -21.35
N TYR A 677 29.99 21.38 -20.24
CA TYR A 677 30.20 22.82 -20.28
C TYR A 677 31.52 23.20 -20.98
N GLN A 678 32.59 22.43 -20.74
CA GLN A 678 33.87 22.63 -21.43
C GLN A 678 33.78 22.33 -22.93
N LEU A 679 32.92 21.40 -23.35
CA LEU A 679 32.71 21.09 -24.77
C LEU A 679 31.93 22.21 -25.48
N ASN A 680 30.80 22.63 -24.90
CA ASN A 680 30.00 23.74 -25.42
C ASN A 680 29.10 24.32 -24.32
N HIS A 681 29.53 25.46 -23.77
CA HIS A 681 28.80 26.14 -22.70
C HIS A 681 27.39 26.61 -23.08
N ARG A 682 27.15 26.97 -24.35
CA ARG A 682 25.84 27.47 -24.84
C ARG A 682 24.85 26.32 -24.96
N ALA A 683 25.29 25.21 -25.53
CA ALA A 683 24.48 23.99 -25.58
C ALA A 683 24.20 23.45 -24.17
N THR A 684 25.22 23.41 -23.30
CA THR A 684 25.08 22.95 -21.90
C THR A 684 24.08 23.78 -21.10
N LEU A 685 24.11 25.11 -21.27
CA LEU A 685 23.17 26.00 -20.62
C LEU A 685 21.73 25.61 -20.93
N VAL A 686 21.41 25.41 -22.21
CA VAL A 686 20.05 25.19 -22.69
C VAL A 686 19.58 23.74 -22.51
N VAL A 687 20.47 22.78 -22.72
CA VAL A 687 20.15 21.33 -22.70
C VAL A 687 20.10 20.78 -21.28
N PHE A 688 20.91 21.31 -20.35
CA PHE A 688 21.05 20.71 -19.02
C PHE A 688 20.84 21.70 -17.87
N ILE A 689 21.47 22.88 -17.89
CA ILE A 689 21.43 23.80 -16.75
C ILE A 689 20.03 24.40 -16.59
N LEU A 690 19.44 24.94 -17.66
CA LEU A 690 18.09 25.52 -17.60
C LEU A 690 17.04 24.47 -17.20
N PRO A 691 16.99 23.25 -17.78
CA PRO A 691 16.12 22.17 -17.30
C PRO A 691 16.34 21.82 -15.82
N LEU A 692 17.59 21.73 -15.34
CA LEU A 692 17.89 21.44 -13.93
C LEU A 692 17.32 22.51 -12.99
N LEU A 693 17.54 23.78 -13.30
CA LEU A 693 17.02 24.90 -12.50
C LEU A 693 15.48 24.93 -12.54
N LEU A 694 14.90 24.69 -13.72
CA LEU A 694 13.45 24.68 -13.91
C LEU A 694 12.79 23.54 -13.12
N LEU A 695 13.30 22.31 -13.25
CA LEU A 695 12.76 21.14 -12.55
C LEU A 695 12.85 21.32 -11.04
N ARG A 696 14.01 21.73 -10.50
CA ARG A 696 14.16 21.95 -9.05
C ARG A 696 13.16 22.98 -8.53
N SER A 697 12.93 24.04 -9.31
CA SER A 697 11.92 25.03 -8.98
C SER A 697 10.52 24.41 -8.95
N GLY A 698 10.14 23.70 -10.02
CA GLY A 698 8.84 23.04 -10.14
C GLY A 698 8.56 22.04 -9.01
N LEU A 699 9.54 21.21 -8.64
CA LEU A 699 9.40 20.24 -7.55
C LEU A 699 9.13 20.93 -6.20
N MET A 700 9.75 22.09 -5.94
CA MET A 700 9.56 22.81 -4.68
C MET A 700 8.23 23.54 -4.60
N LEU A 701 7.79 24.14 -5.70
CA LEU A 701 6.46 24.73 -5.77
C LEU A 701 5.38 23.63 -5.65
N GLY A 702 5.56 22.50 -6.33
CA GLY A 702 4.67 21.35 -6.25
C GLY A 702 4.56 20.77 -4.84
N ASN A 703 5.70 20.46 -4.20
CA ASN A 703 5.71 19.91 -2.84
C ASN A 703 5.07 20.85 -1.81
N TRP A 704 5.31 22.17 -1.95
CA TRP A 704 4.67 23.15 -1.07
C TRP A 704 3.16 23.10 -1.18
N GLY A 705 2.62 23.08 -2.41
CA GLY A 705 1.18 22.94 -2.66
C GLY A 705 0.62 21.61 -2.14
N GLN A 706 1.31 20.50 -2.39
CA GLN A 706 0.94 19.15 -1.95
C GLN A 706 0.81 19.00 -0.43
N HIS A 707 1.64 19.73 0.32
CA HIS A 707 1.73 19.69 1.78
C HIS A 707 1.44 21.05 2.44
N ALA A 708 0.62 21.89 1.79
CA ALA A 708 0.24 23.20 2.30
C ALA A 708 -0.76 23.13 3.47
N PHE A 709 -1.66 22.15 3.43
CA PHE A 709 -2.72 21.98 4.42
C PHE A 709 -2.44 20.75 5.27
N VAL A 710 -1.77 20.97 6.39
CA VAL A 710 -1.49 19.92 7.38
C VAL A 710 -2.38 20.15 8.58
N ASP A 711 -3.21 19.16 8.90
CA ASP A 711 -4.10 19.24 10.04
C ASP A 711 -3.34 19.41 11.36
N HIS A 712 -3.80 20.36 12.17
CA HIS A 712 -3.10 20.71 13.41
C HIS A 712 -3.24 19.63 14.49
N ASP A 713 -4.32 18.86 14.47
CA ASP A 713 -4.69 17.92 15.53
C ASP A 713 -4.07 16.54 15.26
N GLU A 714 -4.10 16.07 14.01
CA GLU A 714 -3.52 14.79 13.58
C GLU A 714 -2.54 14.92 12.40
N PRO A 715 -1.42 15.63 12.57
CA PRO A 715 -0.49 15.95 11.47
C PRO A 715 0.30 14.75 10.92
N ASN A 716 0.24 13.60 11.59
CA ASN A 716 0.90 12.35 11.16
C ASN A 716 0.00 11.45 10.29
N SER A 717 -1.27 11.78 10.10
CA SER A 717 -2.16 10.99 9.26
C SER A 717 -1.97 11.39 7.81
N ASP A 718 -1.69 10.43 6.92
CA ASP A 718 -1.50 10.71 5.49
C ASP A 718 -2.78 11.31 4.86
N TYR A 719 -3.96 11.00 5.41
CA TYR A 719 -5.24 11.62 5.03
C TYR A 719 -5.32 13.11 5.35
N ARG A 720 -4.54 13.58 6.33
CA ARG A 720 -4.64 14.92 6.91
C ARG A 720 -3.35 15.74 6.77
N SER A 721 -2.27 15.15 6.26
CA SER A 721 -1.00 15.79 5.94
C SER A 721 -0.77 15.99 4.43
N SER A 722 -1.71 15.52 3.62
CA SER A 722 -1.71 15.60 2.16
C SER A 722 -3.12 15.88 1.63
N ILE A 723 -3.24 16.24 0.35
CA ILE A 723 -4.51 16.63 -0.27
C ILE A 723 -4.71 15.96 -1.63
N THR A 724 -5.97 15.81 -2.03
CA THR A 724 -6.35 15.25 -3.34
C THR A 724 -6.93 16.33 -4.26
N LEU A 725 -6.48 16.37 -5.52
CA LEU A 725 -6.96 17.27 -6.56
C LEU A 725 -7.61 16.46 -7.68
N ILE A 726 -8.87 16.76 -7.93
CA ILE A 726 -9.71 16.17 -8.97
C ILE A 726 -9.96 17.27 -10.00
N ASP A 727 -10.22 16.93 -11.26
CA ASP A 727 -10.57 17.95 -12.27
C ASP A 727 -9.48 19.00 -12.47
N VAL A 728 -8.31 18.51 -12.80
CA VAL A 728 -7.17 19.36 -13.10
C VAL A 728 -6.52 18.84 -14.37
N PRO A 729 -6.22 19.68 -15.37
CA PRO A 729 -5.49 19.26 -16.56
C PRO A 729 -4.19 18.51 -16.21
N SER A 730 -3.58 18.82 -15.07
CA SER A 730 -2.41 18.09 -14.56
C SER A 730 -2.66 16.59 -14.37
N ASN A 731 -3.84 16.12 -13.93
CA ASN A 731 -4.10 14.67 -13.80
C ASN A 731 -3.98 13.93 -15.14
N ARG A 732 -4.31 14.63 -16.23
CA ARG A 732 -4.20 14.11 -17.59
C ARG A 732 -2.75 14.05 -18.09
N TYR A 733 -1.95 15.08 -17.81
CA TYR A 733 -0.56 15.19 -18.30
C TYR A 733 0.49 14.59 -17.36
N SER A 734 0.12 14.41 -16.09
CA SER A 734 1.00 14.03 -14.99
C SER A 734 0.50 12.75 -14.29
N PHE A 735 -0.18 11.86 -15.02
CA PHE A 735 -0.56 10.52 -14.56
C PHE A 735 -1.25 10.51 -13.18
N ASN A 736 -2.36 11.23 -13.04
CA ASN A 736 -3.15 11.31 -11.80
C ASN A 736 -2.35 11.71 -10.53
N ASP A 737 -1.28 12.50 -10.67
CA ASP A 737 -0.50 13.03 -9.54
C ASP A 737 -1.33 13.84 -8.53
N GLY A 738 -2.48 14.41 -8.95
CA GLY A 738 -3.41 15.08 -8.06
C GLY A 738 -3.97 14.16 -6.95
N TYR A 739 -3.91 12.84 -7.10
CA TYR A 739 -4.32 11.90 -6.04
C TYR A 739 -3.20 11.65 -5.01
N HIS A 740 -2.53 12.70 -4.56
CA HIS A 740 -1.36 12.63 -3.68
C HIS A 740 -1.63 11.95 -2.33
N THR A 741 -2.82 12.14 -1.75
CA THR A 741 -3.24 11.38 -0.55
C THR A 741 -3.26 9.89 -0.80
N SER A 742 -3.85 9.47 -1.92
CA SER A 742 -3.85 8.06 -2.31
C SER A 742 -2.42 7.56 -2.53
N HIS A 743 -1.53 8.39 -3.03
CA HIS A 743 -0.13 8.04 -3.29
C HIS A 743 0.65 7.82 -1.99
N HIS A 744 0.53 8.69 -1.00
CA HIS A 744 1.17 8.48 0.32
C HIS A 744 0.67 7.23 1.04
N LEU A 745 -0.64 6.93 0.93
CA LEU A 745 -1.24 5.73 1.53
C LEU A 745 -0.72 4.44 0.92
N ASN A 746 -0.40 4.44 -0.39
CA ASN A 746 0.20 3.30 -1.06
C ASN A 746 1.09 3.77 -2.23
N PRO A 747 2.40 3.98 -1.97
CA PRO A 747 3.31 4.50 -2.98
C PRO A 747 3.52 3.57 -4.19
N LEU A 748 3.19 2.28 -4.05
CA LEU A 748 3.29 1.28 -5.12
C LEU A 748 2.00 1.16 -5.94
N ARG A 749 0.99 2.00 -5.68
CA ARG A 749 -0.27 1.99 -6.43
C ARG A 749 -0.02 2.54 -7.84
N HIS A 750 -0.49 1.81 -8.83
CA HIS A 750 -0.44 2.26 -10.21
C HIS A 750 -1.32 3.50 -10.41
N TRP A 751 -0.86 4.45 -11.21
CA TRP A 751 -1.51 5.76 -11.34
C TRP A 751 -2.99 5.72 -11.75
N ARG A 752 -3.42 4.71 -12.51
CA ARG A 752 -4.84 4.56 -12.90
C ARG A 752 -5.72 3.95 -11.82
N GLU A 753 -5.11 3.39 -10.79
CA GLU A 753 -5.82 2.82 -9.64
C GLU A 753 -6.10 3.87 -8.56
N HIS A 754 -5.54 5.09 -8.65
CA HIS A 754 -5.84 6.16 -7.69
C HIS A 754 -7.34 6.56 -7.70
N PRO A 755 -7.98 6.84 -8.85
CA PRO A 755 -9.43 7.06 -8.93
C PRO A 755 -10.25 5.91 -8.33
N VAL A 756 -9.86 4.66 -8.61
CA VAL A 756 -10.53 3.46 -8.11
C VAL A 756 -10.46 3.40 -6.58
N SER A 757 -9.27 3.61 -6.02
CA SER A 757 -9.06 3.62 -4.57
C SER A 757 -9.80 4.76 -3.89
N PHE A 758 -9.86 5.93 -4.52
CA PHE A 758 -10.58 7.08 -3.98
C PHE A 758 -12.06 6.77 -3.75
N ILE A 759 -12.76 6.24 -4.75
CA ILE A 759 -14.18 5.86 -4.60
C ILE A 759 -14.35 4.74 -3.58
N LYS A 760 -13.49 3.72 -3.63
CA LYS A 760 -13.53 2.59 -2.69
C LYS A 760 -13.38 3.04 -1.22
N ASP A 761 -12.50 4.01 -0.98
CA ASP A 761 -12.18 4.50 0.36
C ASP A 761 -12.87 5.85 0.66
N LYS A 762 -13.86 6.28 -0.14
CA LYS A 762 -14.53 7.60 -0.03
C LYS A 762 -15.08 7.84 1.39
N GLY A 763 -15.69 6.82 1.99
CA GLY A 763 -16.17 6.89 3.37
C GLY A 763 -15.05 7.08 4.40
N LEU A 764 -13.84 6.57 4.15
CA LEU A 764 -12.68 6.79 5.02
C LEU A 764 -12.08 8.18 4.83
N TYR A 765 -12.05 8.71 3.59
CA TYR A 765 -11.72 10.11 3.34
C TYR A 765 -12.64 11.04 4.14
N ALA A 766 -13.95 10.77 4.12
CA ALA A 766 -14.94 11.50 4.91
C ALA A 766 -14.67 11.40 6.42
N ALA A 767 -14.49 10.18 6.94
CA ALA A 767 -14.28 9.93 8.36
C ALA A 767 -12.97 10.52 8.90
N GLN A 768 -11.93 10.59 8.06
CA GLN A 768 -10.63 11.18 8.39
C GLN A 768 -10.57 12.69 8.11
N GLN A 769 -11.66 13.31 7.63
CA GLN A 769 -11.71 14.72 7.27
C GLN A 769 -10.63 15.12 6.25
N ALA A 770 -10.34 14.22 5.29
CA ALA A 770 -9.37 14.50 4.23
C ALA A 770 -9.81 15.69 3.36
N LEU A 771 -8.85 16.43 2.83
CA LEU A 771 -9.13 17.57 1.95
C LEU A 771 -9.07 17.16 0.48
N VAL A 772 -10.13 17.50 -0.24
CA VAL A 772 -10.26 17.28 -1.68
C VAL A 772 -10.57 18.62 -2.35
N PHE A 773 -9.92 18.89 -3.47
CA PHE A 773 -10.16 20.09 -4.26
C PHE A 773 -10.47 19.73 -5.71
N HIS A 774 -11.11 20.66 -6.40
CA HIS A 774 -11.37 20.60 -7.83
C HIS A 774 -10.94 21.89 -8.54
N ASN A 775 -10.63 21.79 -9.84
CA ASN A 775 -10.33 22.94 -10.70
C ASN A 775 -9.18 23.83 -10.19
N ILE A 776 -8.19 23.23 -9.53
CA ILE A 776 -6.96 23.91 -9.08
C ILE A 776 -5.81 22.91 -9.01
N ASP A 777 -4.66 23.21 -9.62
CA ASP A 777 -3.43 22.41 -9.51
C ASP A 777 -2.55 22.85 -8.32
N TYR A 778 -1.53 22.05 -7.98
CA TYR A 778 -0.60 22.34 -6.88
C TYR A 778 0.18 23.65 -7.05
N LEU A 779 0.49 24.04 -8.29
CA LEU A 779 1.23 25.27 -8.58
C LEU A 779 0.34 26.49 -8.31
N MET A 780 -0.87 26.51 -8.87
CA MET A 780 -1.85 27.58 -8.66
C MET A 780 -2.30 27.62 -7.20
N MET A 781 -2.44 26.48 -6.53
CA MET A 781 -2.73 26.45 -5.11
C MET A 781 -1.63 27.12 -4.29
N THR A 782 -0.36 26.87 -4.62
CA THR A 782 0.77 27.57 -4.01
C THR A 782 0.67 29.08 -4.24
N VAL A 783 0.41 29.52 -5.48
CA VAL A 783 0.25 30.94 -5.81
C VAL A 783 -0.89 31.58 -5.01
N ARG A 784 -2.09 30.98 -5.02
CA ARG A 784 -3.27 31.49 -4.29
C ARG A 784 -3.02 31.54 -2.79
N LEU A 785 -2.31 30.57 -2.25
CA LEU A 785 -1.95 30.52 -0.84
C LEU A 785 -0.97 31.64 -0.47
N LEU A 786 0.04 31.92 -1.30
CA LEU A 786 0.98 33.02 -1.09
C LEU A 786 0.31 34.39 -1.24
N MET A 787 -0.74 34.49 -2.06
CA MET A 787 -1.62 35.66 -2.15
C MET A 787 -2.63 35.76 -0.99
N LYS A 788 -2.68 34.75 -0.12
CA LYS A 788 -3.69 34.60 0.96
C LYS A 788 -5.13 34.62 0.46
N ASP A 789 -5.35 34.19 -0.79
CA ASP A 789 -6.66 34.08 -1.41
C ASP A 789 -7.37 32.78 -0.98
N TYR A 790 -7.64 32.68 0.32
CA TYR A 790 -8.33 31.53 0.91
C TYR A 790 -9.76 31.37 0.41
N HIS A 791 -10.38 32.46 -0.05
CA HIS A 791 -11.74 32.42 -0.56
C HIS A 791 -11.82 31.62 -1.87
N THR A 792 -10.90 31.83 -2.81
CA THR A 792 -10.81 31.00 -4.01
C THR A 792 -10.48 29.55 -3.67
N LEU A 793 -9.54 29.31 -2.75
CA LEU A 793 -9.18 27.96 -2.31
C LEU A 793 -10.37 27.22 -1.67
N ALA A 794 -11.16 27.91 -0.86
CA ALA A 794 -12.36 27.35 -0.23
C ALA A 794 -13.48 27.07 -1.23
N LYS A 795 -13.57 27.83 -2.33
CA LYS A 795 -14.49 27.53 -3.45
C LYS A 795 -14.08 26.28 -4.21
N CYS A 796 -12.78 26.08 -4.39
CA CYS A 796 -12.24 24.88 -5.03
C CYS A 796 -12.30 23.64 -4.12
N MET A 797 -12.54 23.79 -2.81
CA MET A 797 -12.65 22.65 -1.90
C MET A 797 -13.95 21.87 -2.17
N VAL A 798 -13.82 20.59 -2.48
CA VAL A 798 -14.93 19.64 -2.56
C VAL A 798 -15.23 19.13 -1.15
N PRO A 799 -16.36 19.52 -0.55
CA PRO A 799 -16.69 19.05 0.80
C PRO A 799 -17.16 17.59 0.75
N ILE A 800 -16.65 16.76 1.67
CA ILE A 800 -17.02 15.34 1.76
C ILE A 800 -17.48 15.01 3.20
N GLY A 801 -18.54 14.20 3.33
CA GLY A 801 -19.10 13.81 4.63
C GLY A 801 -19.58 15.00 5.43
N ASP A 802 -19.15 15.11 6.69
CA ASP A 802 -19.55 16.21 7.58
C ASP A 802 -19.12 17.60 7.07
N GLN A 803 -18.08 17.67 6.22
CA GLN A 803 -17.63 18.92 5.61
C GLN A 803 -18.69 19.56 4.70
N ILE A 804 -19.67 18.79 4.22
CA ILE A 804 -20.76 19.28 3.35
C ILE A 804 -21.61 20.34 4.09
N GLN A 805 -21.65 20.28 5.41
CA GLN A 805 -22.38 21.26 6.22
C GLN A 805 -21.62 22.59 6.39
N LEU A 806 -20.31 22.62 6.11
CA LEU A 806 -19.49 23.81 6.27
C LEU A 806 -19.88 24.87 5.25
N THR A 807 -20.17 26.06 5.78
CA THR A 807 -20.26 27.30 5.01
C THR A 807 -18.90 27.64 4.38
N LEU A 808 -18.91 28.54 3.40
CA LEU A 808 -17.67 28.97 2.75
C LEU A 808 -16.69 29.61 3.74
N ASP A 809 -17.18 30.40 4.69
CA ASP A 809 -16.34 31.04 5.72
C ASP A 809 -15.75 30.01 6.70
N GLU A 810 -16.50 28.97 7.06
CA GLU A 810 -15.98 27.87 7.88
C GLU A 810 -14.90 27.08 7.14
N ARG A 811 -15.05 26.86 5.82
CA ARG A 811 -14.00 26.26 4.98
C ARG A 811 -12.76 27.17 4.92
N VAL A 812 -12.92 28.48 4.74
CA VAL A 812 -11.81 29.45 4.79
C VAL A 812 -11.05 29.34 6.12
N ASN A 813 -11.78 29.28 7.24
CA ASN A 813 -11.17 29.18 8.57
C ASN A 813 -10.48 27.84 8.80
N LEU A 814 -11.05 26.74 8.30
CA LEU A 814 -10.43 25.42 8.30
C LEU A 814 -9.08 25.43 7.56
N LEU A 815 -9.07 25.95 6.33
CA LEU A 815 -7.86 26.05 5.52
C LEU A 815 -6.78 26.93 6.18
N LYS A 816 -7.17 28.08 6.76
CA LYS A 816 -6.25 28.94 7.53
C LYS A 816 -5.66 28.24 8.75
N ARG A 817 -6.45 27.40 9.44
CA ARG A 817 -5.94 26.62 10.58
C ARG A 817 -4.88 25.61 10.12
N HIS A 818 -5.08 24.97 8.98
CA HIS A 818 -4.16 23.94 8.46
C HIS A 818 -2.86 24.48 7.82
N THR A 819 -2.75 25.79 7.64
CA THR A 819 -1.52 26.43 7.13
C THR A 819 -0.60 26.93 8.24
N MET A 820 -1.07 26.86 9.49
CA MET A 820 -0.30 27.31 10.65
C MET A 820 0.96 26.46 10.86
N ARG A 821 2.06 27.15 11.19
CA ARG A 821 3.31 26.49 11.60
C ARG A 821 3.13 25.76 12.92
N PHE A 822 3.86 24.66 13.09
CA PHE A 822 3.97 23.96 14.38
C PHE A 822 5.16 24.51 15.19
N SER A 823 4.99 24.67 16.50
CA SER A 823 6.12 24.95 17.40
C SER A 823 6.98 23.71 17.62
N GLU A 824 8.22 23.87 18.11
CA GLU A 824 9.08 22.71 18.40
C GLU A 824 8.51 21.84 19.54
N GLU A 825 7.79 22.45 20.49
CA GLU A 825 7.06 21.73 21.54
C GLU A 825 5.92 20.90 20.95
N GLU A 826 5.14 21.48 20.02
CA GLU A 826 4.07 20.76 19.31
C GLU A 826 4.63 19.63 18.45
N ILE A 827 5.73 19.87 17.74
CA ILE A 827 6.42 18.85 16.95
C ILE A 827 6.84 17.69 17.85
N ARG A 828 7.49 17.97 18.98
CA ARG A 828 7.91 16.94 19.94
C ARG A 828 6.73 16.19 20.56
N ALA A 829 5.61 16.87 20.78
CA ALA A 829 4.41 16.26 21.34
C ALA A 829 3.67 15.38 20.34
N LYS A 830 3.55 15.83 19.08
CA LYS A 830 2.69 15.23 18.05
C LYS A 830 3.42 14.25 17.14
N PHE A 831 4.73 14.40 16.89
CA PHE A 831 5.53 13.55 15.97
C PHE A 831 6.47 12.59 16.74
N LYS A 832 5.89 11.69 17.55
CA LYS A 832 6.64 10.75 18.41
C LYS A 832 7.04 9.44 17.75
#